data_AF-A0AAW3R0A6-F1
#
_entry.id   AF-A0AAW3R0A6-F1
#
_cell.length_a   1.000
_cell.length_b   1.000
_cell.length_c   1.000
_cell.angle_alpha   90.00
_cell.angle_beta   90.00
_cell.angle_gamma   90.00
#
_symmetry.space_group_name_H-M   'P 1'
#
loop_
_entity.id
_entity.type
_entity.pdbx_description
1 polymer ?
#
loop_
_entity_poly.entity_id
_entity_poly.type
_entity_poly.pdbx_seq_one_letter_code
_entity_poly.pdbx_strand_id
1 'polypeptide(L)'
;MVQNFTPPWKSVVDTGNKANLVKSTQVAAALGNKVDADGGQSIRQSIQSGTIDAASTLDGATVADIVASSVRANVSSIAQFRALKTSPAAILLTSWDGTDLTRGAAGIFIRAATADTPDFGTIIVTAGGTTYRRVYQGGLNPQWFGAVGDGNSHRLSGFFPTLAEAQAVFPIAYSLDQEIDFVAIQTVCYSGKGINSPALHYIMCNDAVALDDNPMIWISGTSFGTFTNSTLDFSALKAVTTVVEHIDDPTFQTANASGAFVNANIYSPAQCTDVVFQQGKAVYTDPPNATQITGSVSNGVLTVTAMTGLPALKVGDRLYDSQFKLGTDTTITGLGTGTGTVGTYTISNTTAAIAASDNNNMSTATGHWNQFGQKLTLPKGAYVFEIEYSCTLGGSYAMLNGQPGSLGMGVNGSSPGAGPSPWIMQGPSKIISNLSDVPVTGSMSVPLYVPEDSSSFVVVSISGYLNVEFTKFSVTKLNRNSAILSTRDGATLHYPLPVITEGFTLVGPGTDSGVTGVWYNSYENTDGTIQNFGTGSVENFQIGMNFGSGAYLSEYWDFGVGACGLCFQFLPGSINAGENFRFYGGGFGNSGCIISNPGGAEFTFYGSSLDYSDQCIANNAGRIEVHGCHMEMNGPKSVDKPLYHCTGSGAIVCFGGMFLGAGDSKKYGGPPVFLEHNLSTMIFHDTQIYNLTGPDGVALRGPGQLKIRSSLNTGNSNIGSCNNFTSDPLGLAGFFIPQSKSALPLNGGVGLIGGLYSDAVAGIDQWTSEGASAALSTDYVFNGYPASLKVQTQGQGRNDRIVICIPIEKYQTGNIGLKVLFPYDLSTGAVSSNTTMPTDDADRVTLYFRTFFVQITGSDQFGRPTFGAANLFCGEDDVHVPKAGYANWMSHGTAPGYLGLPGTPDPLATDTTGAGAPAFATHIALLLDTESLPACTFHIGAVIPNLY
;
A
#
# COMPACT_ATOMS: atom_id res chain seq x y z
N MET A 1 18.98 8.87 17.05
CA MET A 1 20.04 8.31 17.93
C MET A 1 21.20 7.87 17.05
N VAL A 2 22.39 8.42 17.23
CA VAL A 2 23.56 8.01 16.42
C VAL A 2 24.03 6.64 16.90
N GLN A 3 23.84 5.58 16.10
CA GLN A 3 24.49 4.31 16.38
C GLN A 3 26.00 4.46 16.17
N ASN A 4 26.77 4.19 17.21
CA ASN A 4 28.22 4.16 17.13
C ASN A 4 28.67 2.98 16.25
N PHE A 5 28.94 3.25 14.97
CA PHE A 5 29.63 2.30 14.11
C PHE A 5 30.95 1.90 14.76
N THR A 6 31.04 0.65 15.22
CA THR A 6 32.29 0.09 15.70
C THR A 6 33.26 0.02 14.53
N PRO A 7 34.42 0.70 14.58
CA PRO A 7 35.31 0.74 13.43
C PRO A 7 35.83 -0.67 13.08
N PRO A 8 36.20 -0.95 11.82
CA PRO A 8 36.85 -2.22 11.45
C PRO A 8 38.24 -2.42 12.11
N TRP A 9 38.75 -1.39 12.80
CA TRP A 9 39.99 -1.40 13.56
C TRP A 9 39.84 -2.17 14.88
N LYS A 10 40.25 -3.44 14.87
CA LYS A 10 40.39 -4.25 16.10
C LYS A 10 41.50 -3.66 16.99
N SER A 11 41.19 -3.26 18.22
CA SER A 11 42.22 -2.84 19.18
C SER A 11 42.86 -4.05 19.88
N VAL A 12 43.99 -3.83 20.56
CA VAL A 12 44.58 -4.85 21.46
C VAL A 12 43.61 -5.19 22.60
N VAL A 13 42.77 -4.24 23.02
CA VAL A 13 41.80 -4.41 24.11
C VAL A 13 40.71 -5.42 23.73
N ASP A 14 40.25 -5.39 22.47
CA ASP A 14 39.17 -6.26 21.97
C ASP A 14 39.65 -7.67 21.60
N THR A 15 40.95 -7.84 21.32
CA THR A 15 41.49 -9.07 20.73
C THR A 15 42.54 -9.79 21.57
N GLY A 16 43.13 -9.14 22.58
CA GLY A 16 44.29 -9.64 23.32
C GLY A 16 45.56 -9.82 22.49
N ASN A 17 45.50 -9.61 21.16
CA ASN A 17 46.59 -9.84 20.23
C ASN A 17 47.46 -8.58 20.12
N LYS A 18 48.70 -8.68 20.59
CA LYS A 18 49.68 -7.57 20.58
C LYS A 18 50.08 -7.11 19.18
N ALA A 19 49.75 -7.85 18.11
CA ALA A 19 49.96 -7.40 16.74
C ALA A 19 49.01 -6.25 16.30
N ASN A 20 47.87 -6.06 16.98
CA ASN A 20 46.82 -5.11 16.60
C ASN A 20 46.95 -3.76 17.33
N LEU A 21 48.14 -3.14 17.27
CA LEU A 21 48.63 -2.16 18.26
C LEU A 21 48.06 -0.73 18.22
N VAL A 22 46.74 -0.57 18.02
CA VAL A 22 46.00 0.65 18.41
C VAL A 22 45.69 0.58 19.91
N LYS A 23 46.30 1.46 20.72
CA LYS A 23 46.12 1.47 22.20
C LYS A 23 44.85 2.16 22.70
N SER A 24 44.16 2.95 21.86
CA SER A 24 42.92 3.63 22.22
C SER A 24 42.06 3.90 20.98
N THR A 25 40.80 3.46 21.03
CA THR A 25 39.77 3.76 20.03
C THR A 25 39.43 5.26 19.97
N GLN A 26 39.50 5.96 21.09
CA GLN A 26 39.33 7.42 21.15
C GLN A 26 40.47 8.19 20.45
N VAL A 27 41.70 7.67 20.49
CA VAL A 27 42.85 8.30 19.80
C VAL A 27 42.74 8.16 18.29
N ALA A 28 42.30 7.01 17.78
CA ALA A 28 42.00 6.83 16.36
C ALA A 28 40.86 7.76 15.89
N ALA A 29 39.79 7.87 16.69
CA ALA A 29 38.67 8.78 16.42
C ALA A 29 39.08 10.28 16.43
N ALA A 30 40.00 10.66 17.32
CA ALA A 30 40.54 12.03 17.37
C ALA A 30 41.52 12.34 16.24
N LEU A 31 42.10 11.33 15.59
CA LEU A 31 43.03 11.48 14.47
C LEU A 31 42.29 11.67 13.13
N GLY A 32 41.31 10.81 12.80
CA GLY A 32 40.56 10.91 11.54
C GLY A 32 39.84 12.25 11.39
N ASN A 33 38.93 12.56 12.32
CA ASN A 33 38.07 13.75 12.26
C ASN A 33 38.83 15.09 12.31
N LYS A 34 40.11 15.11 12.74
CA LYS A 34 40.93 16.33 12.76
C LYS A 34 41.78 16.51 11.50
N VAL A 35 42.21 15.42 10.85
CA VAL A 35 42.97 15.48 9.59
C VAL A 35 42.12 16.09 8.48
N ASP A 36 40.88 15.61 8.35
CA ASP A 36 39.96 16.01 7.28
C ASP A 36 39.49 17.48 7.42
N ALA A 37 39.66 18.08 8.60
CA ALA A 37 39.22 19.46 8.90
C ALA A 37 40.34 20.52 8.82
N ASP A 38 41.63 20.16 8.98
CA ASP A 38 42.74 21.14 9.06
C ASP A 38 43.99 20.82 8.21
N GLY A 39 43.96 19.74 7.41
CA GLY A 39 45.11 19.30 6.61
C GLY A 39 46.26 18.66 7.41
N GLY A 40 46.04 18.38 8.70
CA GLY A 40 46.98 17.76 9.62
C GLY A 40 47.87 18.73 10.41
N GLN A 41 47.44 19.98 10.65
CA GLN A 41 48.21 20.93 11.45
C GLN A 41 48.14 20.63 12.96
N SER A 42 46.95 20.35 13.51
CA SER A 42 46.77 20.12 14.96
C SER A 42 47.37 18.81 15.50
N ILE A 43 47.69 17.84 14.62
CA ILE A 43 48.39 16.60 15.01
C ILE A 43 49.75 16.90 15.65
N ARG A 44 50.51 17.86 15.11
CA ARG A 44 51.86 18.19 15.63
C ARG A 44 51.79 18.72 17.07
N GLN A 45 50.80 19.58 17.35
CA GLN A 45 50.57 20.11 18.70
C GLN A 45 50.10 19.01 19.67
N SER A 46 49.22 18.11 19.23
CA SER A 46 48.65 17.02 20.05
C SER A 46 49.69 15.94 20.46
N ILE A 47 50.77 15.81 19.68
CA ILE A 47 51.91 14.93 20.01
C ILE A 47 52.91 15.66 20.91
N GLN A 48 53.17 16.95 20.67
CA GLN A 48 54.03 17.78 21.53
C GLN A 48 53.47 17.93 22.96
N SER A 49 52.14 17.87 23.12
CA SER A 49 51.47 17.83 24.44
C SER A 49 51.44 16.45 25.11
N GLY A 50 52.03 15.41 24.49
CA GLY A 50 52.05 14.04 25.03
C GLY A 50 50.68 13.33 25.04
N THR A 51 49.69 13.85 24.31
CA THR A 51 48.30 13.36 24.32
C THR A 51 48.10 12.13 23.41
N ILE A 52 49.08 11.81 22.56
CA ILE A 52 49.08 10.65 21.65
C ILE A 52 50.40 9.89 21.80
N ASP A 53 50.34 8.58 22.04
CA ASP A 53 51.52 7.70 22.09
C ASP A 53 52.03 7.38 20.68
N ALA A 54 53.23 7.89 20.37
CA ALA A 54 53.91 7.74 19.09
C ALA A 54 54.19 6.29 18.68
N ALA A 55 54.21 5.33 19.62
CA ALA A 55 54.40 3.91 19.35
C ALA A 55 53.11 3.15 18.97
N SER A 56 51.96 3.82 18.93
CA SER A 56 50.69 3.22 18.45
C SER A 56 50.76 2.95 16.94
N THR A 57 50.13 1.89 16.44
CA THR A 57 50.10 1.57 15.00
C THR A 57 48.70 1.74 14.41
N LEU A 58 48.60 2.29 13.20
CA LEU A 58 47.40 2.26 12.35
C LEU A 58 47.75 1.48 11.07
N ASP A 59 47.05 0.37 10.86
CA ASP A 59 47.20 -0.55 9.71
C ASP A 59 48.64 -1.03 9.38
N GLY A 60 49.49 -1.09 10.41
CA GLY A 60 50.89 -1.52 10.31
C GLY A 60 51.93 -0.41 10.22
N ALA A 61 51.53 0.86 10.11
CA ALA A 61 52.42 2.02 10.25
C ALA A 61 52.34 2.60 11.66
N THR A 62 53.47 2.98 12.29
CA THR A 62 53.41 3.66 13.59
C THR A 62 52.95 5.11 13.45
N VAL A 63 52.37 5.70 14.50
CA VAL A 63 52.09 7.14 14.55
C VAL A 63 53.38 7.95 14.37
N ALA A 64 54.51 7.46 14.89
CA ALA A 64 55.83 8.01 14.61
C ALA A 64 56.18 7.99 13.11
N ASP A 65 55.91 6.90 12.38
CA ASP A 65 56.16 6.80 10.93
C ASP A 65 55.22 7.69 10.11
N ILE A 66 53.95 7.79 10.49
CA ILE A 66 52.96 8.68 9.86
C ILE A 66 53.37 10.16 10.02
N VAL A 67 53.95 10.49 11.17
CA VAL A 67 54.44 11.85 11.48
C VAL A 67 55.82 12.12 10.88
N ALA A 68 56.72 11.13 10.83
CA ALA A 68 58.01 11.22 10.15
C ALA A 68 57.86 11.27 8.62
N SER A 69 56.82 10.65 8.07
CA SER A 69 56.43 10.78 6.65
C SER A 69 55.57 12.02 6.36
N SER A 70 55.22 12.83 7.36
CA SER A 70 54.44 14.08 7.20
C SER A 70 55.22 15.25 6.55
N VAL A 71 56.14 14.94 5.64
CA VAL A 71 57.21 15.84 5.20
C VAL A 71 57.09 16.42 3.77
N ARG A 72 56.39 15.89 2.75
CA ARG A 72 55.53 14.71 2.51
C ARG A 72 55.77 14.23 1.05
N ALA A 73 55.34 13.04 0.66
CA ALA A 73 54.98 12.79 -0.75
C ALA A 73 53.55 13.31 -0.98
N ASN A 74 53.42 14.49 -1.59
CA ASN A 74 52.12 15.08 -1.92
C ASN A 74 51.73 14.71 -3.35
N VAL A 75 50.46 14.38 -3.56
CA VAL A 75 49.86 14.19 -4.88
C VAL A 75 48.61 15.05 -5.01
N SER A 76 48.48 15.69 -6.16
CA SER A 76 47.39 16.61 -6.50
C SER A 76 46.12 15.89 -6.94
N SER A 77 46.24 14.68 -7.48
CA SER A 77 45.12 13.91 -8.01
C SER A 77 45.31 12.41 -7.84
N ILE A 78 44.22 11.65 -7.96
CA ILE A 78 44.28 10.18 -7.99
C ILE A 78 45.04 9.68 -9.22
N ALA A 79 44.98 10.37 -10.35
CA ALA A 79 45.82 10.04 -11.51
C ALA A 79 47.32 10.12 -11.17
N GLN A 80 47.74 11.19 -10.47
CA GLN A 80 49.12 11.33 -9.99
C GLN A 80 49.47 10.27 -8.92
N PHE A 81 48.56 9.96 -8.00
CA PHE A 81 48.73 8.92 -6.99
C PHE A 81 48.95 7.55 -7.65
N ARG A 82 48.07 7.15 -8.57
CA ARG A 82 48.17 5.88 -9.30
C ARG A 82 49.45 5.79 -10.15
N ALA A 83 49.96 6.91 -10.67
CA ALA A 83 51.21 6.93 -11.43
C ALA A 83 52.49 6.69 -10.59
N LEU A 84 52.41 6.70 -9.25
CA LEU A 84 53.57 6.51 -8.39
C LEU A 84 54.21 5.12 -8.57
N LYS A 85 55.55 5.11 -8.72
CA LYS A 85 56.40 3.91 -8.71
C LYS A 85 57.15 3.72 -7.38
N THR A 86 57.14 4.75 -6.53
CA THR A 86 57.70 4.75 -5.18
C THR A 86 56.63 4.40 -4.15
N SER A 87 57.02 3.73 -3.07
CA SER A 87 56.11 3.24 -2.03
C SER A 87 56.32 3.95 -0.67
N PRO A 88 56.12 5.29 -0.55
CA PRO A 88 56.24 6.00 0.73
C PRO A 88 55.28 5.45 1.80
N ALA A 89 55.58 5.64 3.09
CA ALA A 89 54.76 5.10 4.18
C ALA A 89 53.35 5.72 4.26
N ALA A 90 53.25 7.03 4.00
CA ALA A 90 52.00 7.76 3.89
C ALA A 90 52.06 8.80 2.75
N ILE A 91 50.90 9.15 2.22
CA ILE A 91 50.69 10.11 1.13
C ILE A 91 49.57 11.08 1.54
N LEU A 92 49.71 12.36 1.18
CA LEU A 92 48.61 13.31 1.19
C LEU A 92 48.09 13.46 -0.24
N LEU A 93 46.82 13.11 -0.43
CA LEU A 93 46.04 13.50 -1.61
C LEU A 93 45.39 14.85 -1.31
N THR A 94 45.63 15.88 -2.10
CA THR A 94 45.04 17.21 -1.84
C THR A 94 43.64 17.39 -2.43
N SER A 95 43.33 16.65 -3.50
CA SER A 95 42.11 16.78 -4.30
C SER A 95 41.95 15.51 -5.16
N TRP A 96 40.74 15.21 -5.64
CA TRP A 96 40.50 13.97 -6.40
C TRP A 96 41.04 14.05 -7.83
N ASP A 97 40.69 15.13 -8.54
CA ASP A 97 41.06 15.40 -9.95
C ASP A 97 42.33 16.27 -10.10
N GLY A 98 42.65 17.09 -9.11
CA GLY A 98 43.75 18.07 -9.13
C GLY A 98 43.35 19.48 -9.57
N THR A 99 42.04 19.78 -9.68
CA THR A 99 41.57 21.11 -10.13
C THR A 99 41.23 22.06 -8.96
N ASP A 100 40.67 21.54 -7.86
CA ASP A 100 40.24 22.33 -6.71
C ASP A 100 40.50 21.57 -5.40
N LEU A 101 41.05 22.26 -4.39
CA LEU A 101 41.34 21.71 -3.05
C LEU A 101 40.08 21.34 -2.25
N THR A 102 38.90 21.86 -2.63
CA THR A 102 37.61 21.49 -2.05
C THR A 102 37.00 20.25 -2.70
N ARG A 103 37.39 19.92 -3.95
CA ARG A 103 36.93 18.73 -4.69
C ARG A 103 37.71 17.50 -4.28
N GLY A 104 37.05 16.64 -3.50
CA GLY A 104 37.59 15.32 -3.13
C GLY A 104 38.03 15.14 -1.69
N ALA A 105 37.90 16.20 -0.87
CA ALA A 105 38.32 16.30 0.53
C ALA A 105 39.72 15.71 0.81
N ALA A 106 40.71 16.61 0.93
CA ALA A 106 42.11 16.29 1.16
C ALA A 106 42.29 15.22 2.25
N GLY A 107 43.03 14.15 1.94
CA GLY A 107 43.05 12.94 2.76
C GLY A 107 44.44 12.36 2.93
N ILE A 108 44.71 11.83 4.13
CA ILE A 108 45.91 11.03 4.39
C ILE A 108 45.62 9.58 4.05
N PHE A 109 46.53 8.99 3.26
CA PHE A 109 46.52 7.59 2.90
C PHE A 109 47.77 6.90 3.47
N ILE A 110 47.60 5.73 4.07
CA ILE A 110 48.67 4.91 4.65
C ILE A 110 48.89 3.68 3.78
N ARG A 111 50.15 3.29 3.58
CA ARG A 111 50.52 2.08 2.86
C ARG A 111 50.03 0.84 3.59
N ALA A 112 49.16 0.06 2.96
CA ALA A 112 48.62 -1.17 3.55
C ALA A 112 49.64 -2.30 3.56
N ALA A 113 49.56 -3.18 4.56
CA ALA A 113 50.38 -4.40 4.63
C ALA A 113 49.85 -5.55 3.75
N THR A 114 48.67 -5.40 3.15
CA THR A 114 48.00 -6.40 2.31
C THR A 114 47.54 -5.78 0.99
N ALA A 115 47.41 -6.61 -0.05
CA ALA A 115 46.86 -6.20 -1.33
C ALA A 115 45.33 -6.22 -1.27
N ASP A 116 44.69 -5.17 -1.81
CA ASP A 116 43.25 -5.02 -1.94
C ASP A 116 42.90 -4.59 -3.38
N THR A 117 41.64 -4.72 -3.76
CA THR A 117 41.10 -4.14 -5.00
C THR A 117 40.96 -2.61 -4.84
N PRO A 118 41.42 -1.78 -5.79
CA PRO A 118 41.21 -0.33 -5.73
C PRO A 118 39.73 0.03 -5.89
N ASP A 119 39.25 0.97 -5.08
CA ASP A 119 37.90 1.56 -5.16
C ASP A 119 37.93 3.02 -5.64
N PHE A 120 39.13 3.57 -5.87
CA PHE A 120 39.38 4.93 -6.34
C PHE A 120 38.89 6.05 -5.39
N GLY A 121 38.69 5.75 -4.10
CA GLY A 121 38.38 6.77 -3.09
C GLY A 121 38.90 6.48 -1.68
N THR A 122 38.79 5.23 -1.20
CA THR A 122 39.39 4.79 0.08
C THR A 122 40.57 3.83 -0.09
N ILE A 123 40.70 3.15 -1.23
CA ILE A 123 41.74 2.18 -1.57
C ILE A 123 42.36 2.56 -2.92
N ILE A 124 43.65 2.92 -2.90
CA ILE A 124 44.42 3.28 -4.10
C ILE A 124 45.55 2.28 -4.30
N VAL A 125 45.61 1.69 -5.49
CA VAL A 125 46.74 0.85 -5.93
C VAL A 125 47.57 1.63 -6.95
N THR A 126 48.87 1.75 -6.65
CA THR A 126 49.85 2.48 -7.47
C THR A 126 50.43 1.62 -8.59
N ALA A 127 51.03 2.25 -9.61
CA ALA A 127 51.74 1.56 -10.70
C ALA A 127 52.96 0.75 -10.23
N GLY A 128 53.48 1.04 -9.04
CA GLY A 128 54.44 0.19 -8.34
C GLY A 128 53.83 -1.03 -7.63
N GLY A 129 52.53 -1.32 -7.80
CA GLY A 129 51.82 -2.43 -7.17
C GLY A 129 51.58 -2.26 -5.66
N THR A 130 51.75 -1.05 -5.12
CA THR A 130 51.58 -0.77 -3.69
C THR A 130 50.16 -0.27 -3.40
N THR A 131 49.49 -0.91 -2.44
CA THR A 131 48.16 -0.54 -1.92
C THR A 131 48.24 0.51 -0.82
N TYR A 132 47.31 1.46 -0.84
CA TYR A 132 47.13 2.51 0.15
C TYR A 132 45.67 2.58 0.59
N ARG A 133 45.42 2.82 1.87
CA ARG A 133 44.09 3.02 2.45
C ARG A 133 43.95 4.42 3.04
N ARG A 134 42.81 5.09 2.79
CA ARG A 134 42.44 6.38 3.38
C ARG A 134 42.22 6.22 4.88
N VAL A 135 42.71 7.18 5.66
CA VAL A 135 42.40 7.29 7.10
C VAL A 135 41.09 8.04 7.26
N TYR A 136 40.05 7.40 7.81
CA TYR A 136 38.75 8.03 8.08
C TYR A 136 37.99 7.33 9.23
N GLN A 137 36.88 7.93 9.66
CA GLN A 137 35.92 7.35 10.61
C GLN A 137 34.48 7.59 10.13
N GLY A 138 33.59 6.61 10.33
CA GLY A 138 32.16 6.73 10.02
C GLY A 138 31.82 6.31 8.59
N GLY A 139 30.74 6.89 8.05
CA GLY A 139 30.33 6.71 6.65
C GLY A 139 31.30 7.39 5.67
N LEU A 140 31.16 7.07 4.39
CA LEU A 140 32.01 7.60 3.33
C LEU A 140 31.49 8.95 2.82
N ASN A 141 32.40 9.88 2.54
CA ASN A 141 32.07 11.11 1.83
C ASN A 141 32.08 10.83 0.30
N PRO A 142 30.99 11.10 -0.45
CA PRO A 142 30.93 10.93 -1.90
C PRO A 142 32.05 11.65 -2.66
N GLN A 143 32.53 12.79 -2.15
CA GLN A 143 33.62 13.53 -2.78
C GLN A 143 34.89 12.68 -2.88
N TRP A 144 35.17 11.79 -1.93
CA TRP A 144 36.34 10.91 -1.99
C TRP A 144 36.37 10.03 -3.24
N PHE A 145 35.21 9.81 -3.88
CA PHE A 145 35.04 9.04 -5.10
C PHE A 145 34.86 9.93 -6.35
N GLY A 146 35.08 11.24 -6.24
CA GLY A 146 35.05 12.17 -7.38
C GLY A 146 33.81 13.06 -7.46
N ALA A 147 32.85 12.94 -6.53
CA ALA A 147 31.72 13.88 -6.48
C ALA A 147 32.22 15.31 -6.27
N VAL A 148 31.62 16.24 -7.00
CA VAL A 148 31.89 17.68 -6.96
C VAL A 148 30.91 18.36 -6.00
N GLY A 149 29.60 18.19 -6.21
CA GLY A 149 28.56 18.75 -5.35
C GLY A 149 28.44 20.28 -5.35
N ASP A 150 28.75 20.95 -6.47
CA ASP A 150 28.73 22.42 -6.60
C ASP A 150 27.49 23.01 -7.30
N GLY A 151 26.47 22.18 -7.58
CA GLY A 151 25.23 22.59 -8.24
C GLY A 151 25.32 22.79 -9.76
N ASN A 152 26.43 22.44 -10.40
CA ASN A 152 26.60 22.48 -11.86
C ASN A 152 26.78 21.07 -12.44
N SER A 153 26.47 20.88 -13.73
CA SER A 153 26.70 19.61 -14.44
C SER A 153 28.20 19.36 -14.67
N HIS A 154 28.65 18.16 -14.34
CA HIS A 154 30.01 17.66 -14.45
C HIS A 154 29.99 16.25 -15.07
N ARG A 155 29.65 16.17 -16.37
CA ARG A 155 29.61 14.92 -17.14
C ARG A 155 30.95 14.17 -17.15
N LEU A 156 30.92 12.84 -17.16
CA LEU A 156 32.10 11.97 -17.19
C LEU A 156 33.04 12.25 -18.37
N SER A 157 32.54 12.72 -19.51
CA SER A 157 33.34 13.17 -20.65
C SER A 157 34.32 14.30 -20.33
N GLY A 158 34.09 15.06 -19.25
CA GLY A 158 35.04 16.07 -18.74
C GLY A 158 36.24 15.48 -18.00
N PHE A 159 36.15 14.22 -17.56
CA PHE A 159 37.16 13.53 -16.74
C PHE A 159 37.79 12.31 -17.43
N PHE A 160 37.05 11.65 -18.32
CA PHE A 160 37.44 10.40 -18.97
C PHE A 160 37.35 10.50 -20.51
N PRO A 161 38.44 10.20 -21.25
CA PRO A 161 38.42 10.19 -22.72
C PRO A 161 37.53 9.09 -23.33
N THR A 162 37.34 7.97 -22.63
CA THR A 162 36.59 6.81 -23.12
C THR A 162 35.72 6.21 -22.02
N LEU A 163 34.59 5.60 -22.41
CA LEU A 163 33.71 4.88 -21.48
C LEU A 163 34.45 3.75 -20.76
N ALA A 164 35.38 3.05 -21.44
CA ALA A 164 36.18 1.99 -20.83
C ALA A 164 37.10 2.52 -19.70
N GLU A 165 37.64 3.74 -19.83
CA GLU A 165 38.41 4.39 -18.77
C GLU A 165 37.52 4.83 -17.60
N ALA A 166 36.32 5.34 -17.89
CA ALA A 166 35.33 5.63 -16.85
C ALA A 166 34.90 4.35 -16.10
N GLN A 167 34.62 3.26 -16.83
CA GLN A 167 34.25 1.95 -16.28
C GLN A 167 35.34 1.32 -15.41
N ALA A 168 36.62 1.60 -15.71
CA ALA A 168 37.74 1.13 -14.90
C ALA A 168 37.81 1.80 -13.51
N VAL A 169 37.15 2.94 -13.32
CA VAL A 169 37.02 3.66 -12.03
C VAL A 169 35.63 3.44 -11.41
N PHE A 170 34.59 3.55 -12.24
CA PHE A 170 33.19 3.40 -11.90
C PHE A 170 32.58 2.26 -12.74
N PRO A 171 32.60 1.00 -12.28
CA PRO A 171 32.08 -0.16 -13.04
C PRO A 171 30.60 -0.07 -13.44
N ILE A 172 29.89 0.90 -12.89
CA ILE A 172 28.48 1.23 -13.10
C ILE A 172 28.26 2.19 -14.28
N ALA A 173 29.32 2.80 -14.81
CA ALA A 173 29.24 3.73 -15.92
C ALA A 173 28.84 3.00 -17.21
N TYR A 174 27.87 3.55 -17.92
CA TYR A 174 27.35 3.07 -19.20
C TYR A 174 27.40 4.15 -20.29
N SER A 175 27.55 5.43 -19.93
CA SER A 175 27.69 6.54 -20.87
C SER A 175 28.65 7.61 -20.32
N LEU A 176 29.41 8.25 -21.21
CA LEU A 176 30.25 9.41 -20.86
C LEU A 176 29.42 10.68 -20.60
N ASP A 177 28.14 10.69 -20.96
CA ASP A 177 27.27 11.81 -20.62
C ASP A 177 26.81 11.77 -19.15
N GLN A 178 26.93 10.65 -18.41
CA GLN A 178 26.50 10.58 -17.02
C GLN A 178 27.21 11.61 -16.11
N GLU A 179 26.53 12.06 -15.06
CA GLU A 179 27.11 12.93 -14.04
C GLU A 179 28.12 12.22 -13.15
N ILE A 180 29.23 12.88 -12.81
CA ILE A 180 30.23 12.33 -11.88
C ILE A 180 29.68 12.19 -10.46
N ASP A 181 28.84 13.13 -10.02
CA ASP A 181 28.15 13.11 -8.72
C ASP A 181 27.31 11.82 -8.56
N PHE A 182 26.53 11.48 -9.59
CA PHE A 182 25.75 10.25 -9.66
C PHE A 182 26.62 9.00 -9.50
N VAL A 183 27.67 8.83 -10.31
CA VAL A 183 28.46 7.60 -10.24
C VAL A 183 29.29 7.51 -8.95
N ALA A 184 29.75 8.63 -8.40
CA ALA A 184 30.47 8.66 -7.13
C ALA A 184 29.56 8.29 -5.94
N ILE A 185 28.34 8.86 -5.86
CA ILE A 185 27.36 8.52 -4.82
C ILE A 185 26.94 7.04 -4.94
N GLN A 186 26.64 6.55 -6.14
CA GLN A 186 26.25 5.16 -6.34
C GLN A 186 27.39 4.16 -6.02
N THR A 187 28.64 4.56 -6.23
CA THR A 187 29.83 3.78 -5.81
C THR A 187 29.90 3.67 -4.29
N VAL A 188 29.61 4.76 -3.57
CA VAL A 188 29.51 4.72 -2.10
C VAL A 188 28.38 3.81 -1.63
N CYS A 189 27.18 3.87 -2.24
CA CYS A 189 26.07 2.98 -1.89
C CYS A 189 26.47 1.49 -2.02
N TYR A 190 27.13 1.11 -3.12
CA TYR A 190 27.57 -0.27 -3.35
C TYR A 190 28.71 -0.74 -2.41
N SER A 191 29.38 0.15 -1.69
CA SER A 191 30.41 -0.24 -0.70
C SER A 191 29.84 -0.93 0.55
N GLY A 192 28.55 -0.72 0.87
CA GLY A 192 27.93 -1.14 2.13
C GLY A 192 28.52 -0.48 3.38
N LYS A 193 29.27 0.63 3.25
CA LYS A 193 29.90 1.38 4.36
C LYS A 193 29.08 2.59 4.84
N GLY A 194 28.00 2.91 4.16
CA GLY A 194 27.15 4.06 4.45
C GLY A 194 27.75 5.41 4.03
N ILE A 195 26.93 6.46 4.14
CA ILE A 195 27.23 7.82 3.68
C ILE A 195 27.43 8.78 4.86
N ASN A 196 28.42 9.65 4.74
CA ASN A 196 28.59 10.84 5.57
C ASN A 196 29.02 12.00 4.65
N SER A 197 28.04 12.69 4.07
CA SER A 197 28.29 13.82 3.16
C SER A 197 28.24 15.14 3.93
N PRO A 198 29.14 16.11 3.62
CA PRO A 198 28.91 17.52 3.98
C PRO A 198 27.71 18.08 3.22
N ALA A 199 27.25 19.27 3.61
CA ALA A 199 26.17 20.00 2.94
C ALA A 199 26.61 20.47 1.53
N LEU A 200 26.10 19.83 0.48
CA LEU A 200 26.45 20.10 -0.92
C LEU A 200 25.24 20.03 -1.85
N HIS A 201 25.40 20.44 -3.12
CA HIS A 201 24.36 20.36 -4.15
C HIS A 201 24.84 19.44 -5.28
N TYR A 202 24.40 18.19 -5.24
CA TYR A 202 24.81 17.16 -6.19
C TYR A 202 23.85 17.11 -7.39
N ILE A 203 24.40 17.09 -8.60
CA ILE A 203 23.61 16.95 -9.83
C ILE A 203 23.54 15.47 -10.21
N MET A 204 22.36 14.86 -10.09
CA MET A 204 22.19 13.40 -10.20
C MET A 204 21.91 12.91 -11.62
N CYS A 205 21.57 13.81 -12.54
CA CYS A 205 21.31 13.52 -13.95
C CYS A 205 21.42 14.80 -14.79
N ASN A 206 21.47 14.67 -16.12
CA ASN A 206 21.52 15.80 -17.04
C ASN A 206 20.54 15.68 -18.21
N ASP A 207 20.52 16.74 -19.00
CA ASP A 207 19.68 16.92 -20.18
C ASP A 207 20.00 15.99 -21.35
N ALA A 208 21.17 15.32 -21.37
CA ALA A 208 21.59 14.40 -22.43
C ALA A 208 21.36 12.91 -22.11
N VAL A 209 20.84 12.59 -20.92
CA VAL A 209 20.39 11.24 -20.54
C VAL A 209 19.46 10.68 -21.63
N ALA A 210 19.79 9.49 -22.14
CA ALA A 210 19.07 8.87 -23.24
C ALA A 210 17.62 8.51 -22.84
N LEU A 211 16.72 8.35 -23.82
CA LEU A 211 15.31 8.02 -23.55
C LEU A 211 15.11 6.65 -22.90
N ASP A 212 16.13 5.80 -22.91
CA ASP A 212 16.19 4.47 -22.30
C ASP A 212 17.14 4.40 -21.08
N ASP A 213 17.84 5.49 -20.77
CA ASP A 213 18.70 5.59 -19.59
C ASP A 213 17.85 5.78 -18.32
N ASN A 214 18.00 4.84 -17.42
CA ASN A 214 17.38 4.86 -16.10
C ASN A 214 18.48 4.98 -15.04
N PRO A 215 18.98 6.20 -14.73
CA PRO A 215 19.87 6.43 -13.59
C PRO A 215 19.09 6.31 -12.28
N MET A 216 18.56 5.11 -12.01
CA MET A 216 18.08 4.77 -10.67
C MET A 216 19.27 4.87 -9.74
N ILE A 217 19.17 5.76 -8.75
CA ILE A 217 20.04 5.60 -7.59
C ILE A 217 19.47 4.44 -6.78
N TRP A 218 20.18 3.32 -6.81
CA TRP A 218 19.99 2.29 -5.80
C TRP A 218 20.70 2.76 -4.53
N ILE A 219 20.01 3.60 -3.76
CA ILE A 219 20.22 3.65 -2.31
C ILE A 219 19.68 2.32 -1.79
N SER A 220 20.49 1.26 -1.93
CA SER A 220 20.17 -0.02 -1.35
C SER A 220 19.96 0.20 0.15
N GLY A 221 18.91 -0.42 0.72
CA GLY A 221 18.54 -0.35 2.15
C GLY A 221 19.57 -0.96 3.11
N THR A 222 20.85 -0.89 2.74
CA THR A 222 22.08 -1.27 3.43
C THR A 222 22.98 -0.05 3.67
N SER A 223 22.85 1.04 2.90
CA SER A 223 23.66 2.26 3.06
C SER A 223 22.95 3.31 3.92
N PHE A 224 23.03 3.12 5.24
CA PHE A 224 22.77 4.13 6.26
C PHE A 224 23.57 5.41 6.00
N GLY A 225 23.04 6.59 6.30
CA GLY A 225 23.85 7.80 6.20
C GLY A 225 23.14 9.12 6.36
N THR A 226 23.95 10.15 6.61
CA THR A 226 23.53 11.54 6.62
C THR A 226 24.13 12.30 5.45
N PHE A 227 23.30 13.12 4.82
CA PHE A 227 23.68 14.04 3.75
C PHE A 227 23.85 15.48 4.25
N THR A 228 23.66 15.75 5.55
CA THR A 228 23.91 17.05 6.19
C THR A 228 23.25 18.25 5.46
N ASN A 229 21.97 18.14 5.14
CA ASN A 229 21.17 19.10 4.34
C ASN A 229 21.69 19.31 2.91
N SER A 230 22.15 18.24 2.23
CA SER A 230 22.50 18.31 0.81
C SER A 230 21.27 18.33 -0.10
N THR A 231 21.40 18.92 -1.28
CA THR A 231 20.43 18.76 -2.37
C THR A 231 20.88 17.63 -3.30
N LEU A 232 19.97 16.72 -3.63
CA LEU A 232 20.13 15.71 -4.68
C LEU A 232 19.21 16.09 -5.85
N ASP A 233 19.80 16.63 -6.90
CA ASP A 233 19.08 17.28 -7.99
C ASP A 233 18.78 16.32 -9.15
N PHE A 234 17.50 16.06 -9.35
CA PHE A 234 16.93 15.29 -10.46
C PHE A 234 16.05 16.15 -11.38
N SER A 235 16.20 17.49 -11.35
CA SER A 235 15.37 18.41 -12.16
C SER A 235 15.50 18.20 -13.67
N ALA A 236 16.59 17.58 -14.13
CA ALA A 236 16.80 17.20 -15.53
C ALA A 236 16.30 15.78 -15.89
N LEU A 237 15.80 15.00 -14.91
CA LEU A 237 15.35 13.63 -15.12
C LEU A 237 14.09 13.61 -16.00
N LYS A 238 14.03 12.66 -16.94
CA LYS A 238 12.91 12.52 -17.89
C LYS A 238 12.22 11.19 -17.66
N ALA A 239 10.89 11.18 -17.69
CA ALA A 239 10.15 9.92 -17.73
C ALA A 239 10.39 9.21 -19.06
N VAL A 240 10.67 7.91 -18.98
CA VAL A 240 10.72 7.05 -20.16
C VAL A 240 9.28 6.83 -20.64
N THR A 241 8.95 7.44 -21.77
CA THR A 241 7.64 7.34 -22.43
C THR A 241 7.63 6.30 -23.54
N THR A 242 8.79 6.00 -24.13
CA THR A 242 9.01 4.83 -24.99
C THR A 242 9.18 3.59 -24.14
N VAL A 243 8.10 2.86 -23.91
CA VAL A 243 8.16 1.53 -23.30
C VAL A 243 8.93 0.61 -24.25
N VAL A 244 10.05 0.04 -23.78
CA VAL A 244 10.73 -1.04 -24.50
C VAL A 244 10.00 -2.34 -24.16
N GLU A 245 8.84 -2.53 -24.78
CA GLU A 245 8.07 -3.77 -24.66
C GLU A 245 8.77 -4.85 -25.48
N HIS A 246 9.23 -5.91 -24.83
CA HIS A 246 9.79 -7.08 -25.49
C HIS A 246 8.66 -8.07 -25.79
N ILE A 247 7.59 -7.60 -26.45
CA ILE A 247 6.43 -8.44 -26.77
C ILE A 247 6.86 -9.55 -27.72
N ASP A 248 6.71 -10.79 -27.28
CA ASP A 248 7.36 -11.95 -27.89
C ASP A 248 6.39 -12.95 -28.52
N ASP A 249 5.18 -13.15 -27.97
CA ASP A 249 3.97 -13.44 -28.76
C ASP A 249 2.66 -13.24 -27.97
N PRO A 250 2.06 -12.03 -27.97
CA PRO A 250 0.94 -11.68 -27.09
C PRO A 250 -0.35 -12.43 -27.42
N THR A 251 -0.36 -13.21 -28.50
CA THR A 251 -1.52 -13.99 -28.96
C THR A 251 -1.11 -15.28 -29.68
N PHE A 252 0.07 -15.86 -29.42
CA PHE A 252 0.56 -17.09 -30.06
C PHE A 252 0.39 -17.16 -31.61
N GLN A 253 0.58 -16.05 -32.32
CA GLN A 253 0.41 -15.94 -33.78
C GLN A 253 1.62 -16.45 -34.60
N THR A 254 2.82 -16.47 -34.02
CA THR A 254 4.10 -16.63 -34.73
C THR A 254 4.58 -18.08 -34.88
N ALA A 255 3.72 -19.05 -34.57
CA ALA A 255 4.01 -20.48 -34.56
C ALA A 255 4.88 -20.95 -35.75
N ASN A 256 6.06 -21.49 -35.45
CA ASN A 256 7.08 -21.98 -36.39
C ASN A 256 7.78 -20.96 -37.32
N ALA A 257 7.79 -19.66 -37.02
CA ALA A 257 8.85 -18.76 -37.50
C ALA A 257 10.16 -18.95 -36.70
N SER A 258 11.32 -18.69 -37.29
CA SER A 258 12.63 -19.00 -36.69
C SER A 258 12.85 -18.27 -35.35
N GLY A 259 12.73 -19.00 -34.23
CA GLY A 259 12.71 -18.47 -32.86
C GLY A 259 11.49 -18.90 -32.03
N ALA A 260 10.50 -19.53 -32.66
CA ALA A 260 9.23 -19.96 -32.07
C ALA A 260 9.31 -20.76 -30.75
N PHE A 261 8.18 -20.82 -30.04
CA PHE A 261 7.97 -21.74 -28.93
C PHE A 261 8.28 -23.18 -29.32
N VAL A 262 8.98 -23.89 -28.44
CA VAL A 262 9.28 -25.32 -28.56
C VAL A 262 8.75 -26.08 -27.35
N ASN A 263 8.44 -27.37 -27.52
CA ASN A 263 8.10 -28.30 -26.43
C ASN A 263 9.37 -28.89 -25.78
N ALA A 264 9.21 -29.52 -24.61
CA ALA A 264 10.29 -30.17 -23.87
C ALA A 264 10.49 -31.64 -24.28
N ASN A 265 11.76 -32.06 -24.38
CA ASN A 265 12.15 -33.40 -24.85
C ASN A 265 12.71 -34.33 -23.75
N ILE A 266 12.63 -33.94 -22.47
CA ILE A 266 13.37 -34.61 -21.38
C ILE A 266 12.65 -35.78 -20.71
N TYR A 267 11.33 -35.87 -20.83
CA TYR A 267 10.54 -36.99 -20.30
C TYR A 267 10.21 -37.98 -21.43
N SER A 268 9.77 -39.19 -21.07
CA SER A 268 9.39 -40.17 -22.09
C SER A 268 8.13 -39.74 -22.84
N PRO A 269 7.98 -40.04 -24.14
CA PRO A 269 6.76 -39.72 -24.92
C PRO A 269 5.46 -40.33 -24.38
N ALA A 270 5.54 -41.26 -23.44
CA ALA A 270 4.38 -41.82 -22.72
C ALA A 270 3.95 -40.96 -21.51
N GLN A 271 4.66 -39.88 -21.20
CA GLN A 271 4.42 -38.99 -20.05
C GLN A 271 4.28 -37.51 -20.46
N CYS A 272 4.61 -37.16 -21.71
CA CYS A 272 4.45 -35.83 -22.28
C CYS A 272 3.42 -35.80 -23.40
N THR A 273 2.61 -34.73 -23.43
CA THR A 273 1.76 -34.37 -24.57
C THR A 273 2.13 -32.98 -25.05
N ASP A 274 2.46 -32.83 -26.33
CA ASP A 274 2.87 -31.56 -26.94
C ASP A 274 1.82 -30.46 -26.78
N VAL A 275 2.29 -29.22 -26.56
CA VAL A 275 1.47 -28.02 -26.73
C VAL A 275 1.40 -27.69 -28.22
N VAL A 276 0.17 -27.45 -28.70
CA VAL A 276 -0.15 -27.11 -30.09
C VAL A 276 -0.44 -25.62 -30.21
N PHE A 277 0.30 -24.92 -31.06
CA PHE A 277 0.13 -23.49 -31.31
C PHE A 277 -0.73 -23.29 -32.57
N GLN A 278 -1.97 -22.83 -32.39
CA GLN A 278 -2.92 -22.66 -33.49
C GLN A 278 -4.01 -21.63 -33.16
N GLN A 279 -4.51 -20.92 -34.18
CA GLN A 279 -5.62 -19.96 -34.08
C GLN A 279 -5.41 -18.85 -33.01
N GLY A 280 -4.17 -18.45 -32.79
CA GLY A 280 -3.82 -17.45 -31.79
C GLY A 280 -3.88 -17.95 -30.34
N LYS A 281 -3.65 -19.25 -30.12
CA LYS A 281 -3.60 -19.89 -28.81
C LYS A 281 -2.48 -20.94 -28.75
N ALA A 282 -1.97 -21.20 -27.56
CA ALA A 282 -1.22 -22.42 -27.26
C ALA A 282 -2.12 -23.37 -26.48
N VAL A 283 -2.35 -24.58 -26.99
CA VAL A 283 -3.30 -25.54 -26.44
C VAL A 283 -2.58 -26.79 -25.96
N TYR A 284 -2.71 -27.09 -24.67
CA TYR A 284 -2.35 -28.35 -24.07
C TYR A 284 -3.62 -29.17 -23.82
N THR A 285 -3.64 -30.41 -24.32
CA THR A 285 -4.75 -31.34 -24.10
C THR A 285 -4.22 -32.57 -23.36
N ASP A 286 -4.77 -32.88 -22.20
CA ASP A 286 -4.45 -34.09 -21.45
C ASP A 286 -5.24 -35.29 -22.04
N PRO A 287 -4.59 -36.24 -22.72
CA PRO A 287 -5.28 -37.23 -23.53
C PRO A 287 -5.96 -38.33 -22.67
N PRO A 288 -7.16 -38.79 -23.06
CA PRO A 288 -7.87 -39.86 -22.36
C PRO A 288 -7.25 -41.24 -22.67
N ASN A 289 -6.14 -41.56 -22.00
CA ASN A 289 -5.37 -42.81 -22.17
C ASN A 289 -5.29 -43.67 -20.90
N ALA A 290 -5.98 -43.29 -19.82
CA ALA A 290 -5.95 -44.00 -18.55
C ALA A 290 -6.94 -45.19 -18.55
N THR A 291 -6.40 -46.40 -18.61
CA THR A 291 -7.18 -47.62 -18.32
C THR A 291 -7.18 -47.81 -16.80
N GLN A 292 -8.31 -47.53 -16.18
CA GLN A 292 -8.55 -47.72 -14.75
C GLN A 292 -8.76 -49.21 -14.46
N ILE A 293 -8.12 -49.67 -13.39
CA ILE A 293 -8.04 -51.07 -13.00
C ILE A 293 -8.48 -51.18 -11.53
N THR A 294 -9.57 -51.91 -11.29
CA THR A 294 -9.91 -52.39 -9.95
C THR A 294 -9.38 -53.81 -9.80
N GLY A 295 -8.71 -54.11 -8.69
CA GLY A 295 -8.08 -55.41 -8.51
C GLY A 295 -7.23 -55.53 -7.25
N SER A 296 -6.43 -56.59 -7.21
CA SER A 296 -5.43 -56.85 -6.16
C SER A 296 -4.10 -57.25 -6.78
N VAL A 297 -3.01 -57.06 -6.03
CA VAL A 297 -1.66 -57.47 -6.45
C VAL A 297 -1.03 -58.32 -5.36
N SER A 298 -0.48 -59.47 -5.73
CA SER A 298 0.32 -60.30 -4.83
C SER A 298 1.30 -61.16 -5.60
N ASN A 299 2.51 -61.35 -5.06
CA ASN A 299 3.54 -62.27 -5.60
C ASN A 299 3.84 -62.06 -7.11
N GLY A 300 3.84 -60.81 -7.59
CA GLY A 300 4.06 -60.50 -9.00
C GLY A 300 2.88 -60.76 -9.94
N VAL A 301 1.67 -60.95 -9.41
CA VAL A 301 0.44 -61.11 -10.18
C VAL A 301 -0.55 -59.99 -9.83
N LEU A 302 -0.93 -59.21 -10.84
CA LEU A 302 -2.09 -58.32 -10.81
C LEU A 302 -3.34 -59.14 -11.17
N THR A 303 -4.35 -59.13 -10.30
CA THR A 303 -5.67 -59.70 -10.56
C THR A 303 -6.67 -58.57 -10.77
N VAL A 304 -7.08 -58.35 -12.03
CA VAL A 304 -8.07 -57.33 -12.41
C VAL A 304 -9.47 -57.91 -12.26
N THR A 305 -10.31 -57.25 -11.46
CA THR A 305 -11.72 -57.62 -11.22
C THR A 305 -12.70 -56.71 -11.95
N ALA A 306 -12.33 -55.46 -12.22
CA ALA A 306 -13.07 -54.55 -13.09
C ALA A 306 -12.12 -53.60 -13.83
N MET A 307 -12.55 -53.09 -14.99
CA MET A 307 -11.76 -52.18 -15.82
C MET A 307 -12.66 -51.18 -16.54
N THR A 308 -12.18 -49.94 -16.64
CA THR A 308 -12.84 -48.82 -17.31
C THR A 308 -11.81 -47.99 -18.09
N GLY A 309 -12.13 -47.57 -19.31
CA GLY A 309 -11.22 -46.83 -20.20
C GLY A 309 -10.74 -47.64 -21.42
N LEU A 310 -9.88 -47.02 -22.23
CA LEU A 310 -9.22 -47.58 -23.41
C LEU A 310 -7.77 -47.05 -23.46
N PRO A 311 -6.79 -47.81 -23.97
CA PRO A 311 -6.90 -49.11 -24.62
C PRO A 311 -6.81 -50.33 -23.67
N ALA A 312 -7.10 -51.52 -24.20
CA ALA A 312 -6.95 -52.79 -23.48
C ALA A 312 -5.49 -53.06 -23.02
N LEU A 313 -5.33 -53.68 -21.85
CA LEU A 313 -4.02 -53.96 -21.24
C LEU A 313 -3.17 -54.91 -22.10
N LYS A 314 -1.88 -54.59 -22.24
CA LYS A 314 -0.90 -55.37 -23.01
C LYS A 314 0.44 -55.50 -22.27
N VAL A 315 1.25 -56.46 -22.71
CA VAL A 315 2.63 -56.60 -22.23
C VAL A 315 3.43 -55.34 -22.57
N GLY A 316 4.16 -54.81 -21.59
CA GLY A 316 4.90 -53.56 -21.68
C GLY A 316 4.17 -52.34 -21.12
N ASP A 317 2.86 -52.41 -20.85
CA ASP A 317 2.15 -51.31 -20.18
C ASP A 317 2.71 -51.11 -18.77
N ARG A 318 2.98 -49.85 -18.41
CA ARG A 318 3.30 -49.46 -17.03
C ARG A 318 2.04 -49.52 -16.15
N LEU A 319 2.24 -49.68 -14.85
CA LEU A 319 1.16 -49.70 -13.86
C LEU A 319 1.50 -48.80 -12.68
N TYR A 320 0.54 -47.97 -12.32
CA TYR A 320 0.60 -47.02 -11.21
C TYR A 320 -0.56 -47.29 -10.25
N ASP A 321 -0.36 -47.02 -8.96
CA ASP A 321 -1.40 -47.12 -7.92
C ASP A 321 -1.43 -45.87 -7.04
N SER A 322 -2.60 -45.54 -6.51
CA SER A 322 -2.85 -44.38 -5.66
C SER A 322 -2.08 -44.37 -4.32
N GLN A 323 -1.43 -45.47 -3.93
CA GLN A 323 -0.67 -45.60 -2.68
C GLN A 323 0.83 -45.88 -2.89
N PHE A 324 1.32 -45.77 -4.14
CA PHE A 324 2.72 -46.03 -4.54
C PHE A 324 3.25 -47.43 -4.18
N LYS A 325 2.38 -48.41 -3.91
CA LYS A 325 2.73 -49.80 -3.55
C LYS A 325 3.34 -50.59 -4.71
N LEU A 326 3.08 -50.19 -5.96
CA LEU A 326 3.68 -50.79 -7.15
C LEU A 326 5.12 -50.28 -7.41
N GLY A 327 5.53 -49.14 -6.86
CA GLY A 327 6.80 -48.51 -7.24
C GLY A 327 6.81 -47.96 -8.68
N THR A 328 7.81 -47.13 -9.01
CA THR A 328 7.74 -46.16 -10.13
C THR A 328 7.79 -46.75 -11.54
N ASP A 329 8.24 -47.99 -11.72
CA ASP A 329 8.49 -48.62 -13.02
C ASP A 329 7.89 -50.04 -13.15
N THR A 330 6.80 -50.32 -12.42
CA THR A 330 6.08 -51.58 -12.61
C THR A 330 5.48 -51.65 -14.00
N THR A 331 5.67 -52.80 -14.67
CA THR A 331 5.13 -53.08 -16.01
C THR A 331 4.45 -54.44 -16.05
N ILE A 332 3.48 -54.61 -16.94
CA ILE A 332 2.91 -55.92 -17.27
C ILE A 332 3.94 -56.70 -18.08
N THR A 333 4.38 -57.84 -17.55
CA THR A 333 5.35 -58.75 -18.18
C THR A 333 4.69 -59.92 -18.91
N GLY A 334 3.40 -60.16 -18.67
CA GLY A 334 2.64 -61.26 -19.28
C GLY A 334 1.14 -61.17 -18.98
N LEU A 335 0.32 -61.72 -19.87
CA LEU A 335 -1.15 -61.53 -19.82
C LEU A 335 -1.92 -62.56 -18.97
N GLY A 336 -1.26 -63.52 -18.33
CA GLY A 336 -1.89 -64.51 -17.45
C GLY A 336 -3.18 -65.13 -18.00
N THR A 337 -4.32 -64.89 -17.34
CA THR A 337 -5.66 -65.23 -17.85
C THR A 337 -6.41 -64.06 -18.49
N GLY A 338 -5.84 -62.85 -18.43
CA GLY A 338 -6.38 -61.64 -19.05
C GLY A 338 -6.26 -61.64 -20.58
N THR A 339 -7.25 -61.02 -21.21
CA THR A 339 -7.28 -60.76 -22.67
C THR A 339 -7.19 -59.26 -22.98
N GLY A 340 -6.59 -58.49 -22.07
CA GLY A 340 -6.55 -57.04 -22.08
C GLY A 340 -7.71 -56.36 -21.35
N THR A 341 -8.58 -57.13 -20.70
CA THR A 341 -9.64 -56.64 -19.80
C THR A 341 -9.55 -57.30 -18.41
N VAL A 342 -10.63 -57.89 -17.90
CA VAL A 342 -10.66 -58.61 -16.61
C VAL A 342 -9.84 -59.91 -16.70
N GLY A 343 -9.12 -60.28 -15.64
CA GLY A 343 -8.23 -61.45 -15.60
C GLY A 343 -6.95 -61.20 -14.81
N THR A 344 -6.03 -62.18 -14.80
CA THR A 344 -4.72 -62.04 -14.14
C THR A 344 -3.63 -61.65 -15.13
N TYR A 345 -2.67 -60.84 -14.68
CA TYR A 345 -1.51 -60.36 -15.43
C TYR A 345 -0.27 -60.55 -14.56
N THR A 346 0.85 -61.00 -15.13
CA THR A 346 2.14 -60.98 -14.41
C THR A 346 2.77 -59.60 -14.56
N ILE A 347 3.38 -59.11 -13.49
CA ILE A 347 3.98 -57.78 -13.41
C ILE A 347 5.47 -57.86 -13.03
N SER A 348 6.24 -56.82 -13.33
CA SER A 348 7.68 -56.78 -13.05
C SER A 348 8.01 -56.67 -11.55
N ASN A 349 7.17 -56.01 -10.76
CA ASN A 349 7.34 -55.93 -9.32
C ASN A 349 6.74 -57.16 -8.62
N THR A 350 7.61 -58.11 -8.28
CA THR A 350 7.22 -59.36 -7.62
C THR A 350 7.01 -59.24 -6.11
N THR A 351 7.34 -58.10 -5.49
CA THR A 351 7.25 -57.87 -4.04
C THR A 351 6.08 -56.96 -3.63
N ALA A 352 5.43 -56.28 -4.58
CA ALA A 352 4.23 -55.49 -4.34
C ALA A 352 3.07 -56.33 -3.79
N ALA A 353 2.36 -55.77 -2.82
CA ALA A 353 1.13 -56.33 -2.25
C ALA A 353 0.06 -55.23 -2.13
N ILE A 354 -1.05 -55.41 -2.85
CA ILE A 354 -2.24 -54.55 -2.82
C ILE A 354 -3.44 -55.45 -2.54
N ALA A 355 -4.09 -55.26 -1.39
CA ALA A 355 -5.29 -56.03 -1.06
C ALA A 355 -6.51 -55.50 -1.83
N ALA A 356 -7.45 -56.39 -2.18
CA ALA A 356 -8.70 -55.99 -2.83
C ALA A 356 -9.55 -55.02 -1.98
N SER A 357 -9.30 -54.96 -0.67
CA SER A 357 -9.92 -54.05 0.29
C SER A 357 -9.27 -52.67 0.38
N ASP A 358 -8.11 -52.44 -0.25
CA ASP A 358 -7.35 -51.19 -0.10
C ASP A 358 -8.01 -49.99 -0.82
N ASN A 359 -9.10 -50.21 -1.57
CA ASN A 359 -9.74 -49.24 -2.47
C ASN A 359 -8.77 -48.58 -3.47
N ASN A 360 -7.67 -49.27 -3.80
CA ASN A 360 -6.64 -48.75 -4.70
C ASN A 360 -7.09 -48.83 -6.15
N ASN A 361 -7.33 -47.66 -6.74
CA ASN A 361 -7.43 -47.50 -8.18
C ASN A 361 -6.02 -47.63 -8.77
N MET A 362 -5.81 -48.67 -9.57
CA MET A 362 -4.62 -48.82 -10.39
C MET A 362 -4.89 -48.27 -11.80
N SER A 363 -3.85 -47.87 -12.53
CA SER A 363 -3.97 -47.38 -13.90
C SER A 363 -2.72 -47.59 -14.73
N THR A 364 -2.88 -47.55 -16.05
CA THR A 364 -1.79 -47.50 -17.03
C THR A 364 -1.14 -46.12 -17.20
N ALA A 365 -1.76 -45.06 -16.66
CA ALA A 365 -1.29 -43.68 -16.82
C ALA A 365 -1.32 -42.88 -15.51
N THR A 366 -0.45 -41.89 -15.42
CA THR A 366 -0.50 -40.78 -14.45
C THR A 366 -0.92 -39.50 -15.17
N GLY A 367 -1.24 -38.43 -14.43
CA GLY A 367 -1.34 -37.10 -15.02
C GLY A 367 -0.07 -36.74 -15.81
N HIS A 368 -0.26 -36.19 -17.01
CA HIS A 368 0.83 -35.88 -17.93
C HIS A 368 1.55 -34.58 -17.54
N TRP A 369 2.76 -34.41 -18.07
CA TRP A 369 3.61 -33.23 -17.86
C TRP A 369 3.96 -32.62 -19.21
N ASN A 370 4.10 -31.31 -19.29
CA ASN A 370 4.85 -30.70 -20.40
C ASN A 370 5.47 -29.36 -19.95
N GLN A 371 6.51 -28.93 -20.67
CA GLN A 371 6.96 -27.55 -20.65
C GLN A 371 7.09 -27.07 -22.09
N PHE A 372 6.61 -25.87 -22.38
CA PHE A 372 6.90 -25.19 -23.63
C PHE A 372 7.55 -23.84 -23.35
N GLY A 373 8.25 -23.26 -24.34
CA GLY A 373 8.90 -21.98 -24.11
C GLY A 373 9.62 -21.42 -25.33
N GLN A 374 9.87 -20.11 -25.29
CA GLN A 374 10.49 -19.33 -26.35
C GLN A 374 11.86 -18.84 -25.91
N LYS A 375 12.83 -18.78 -26.84
CA LYS A 375 14.16 -18.23 -26.55
C LYS A 375 14.15 -16.73 -26.74
N LEU A 376 14.51 -15.99 -25.70
CA LEU A 376 14.59 -14.54 -25.72
C LEU A 376 16.04 -14.08 -25.56
N THR A 377 16.33 -12.90 -26.10
CA THR A 377 17.53 -12.12 -25.83
C THR A 377 17.07 -10.84 -25.14
N LEU A 378 17.44 -10.66 -23.87
CA LEU A 378 17.04 -9.53 -23.06
C LEU A 378 18.29 -8.74 -22.62
N PRO A 379 18.32 -7.41 -22.79
CA PRO A 379 19.33 -6.56 -22.17
C PRO A 379 19.27 -6.63 -20.64
N LYS A 380 20.33 -6.15 -19.98
CA LYS A 380 20.31 -5.90 -18.53
C LYS A 380 19.11 -5.03 -18.14
N GLY A 381 18.35 -5.46 -17.14
CA GLY A 381 17.15 -4.75 -16.70
C GLY A 381 16.21 -5.60 -15.88
N ALA A 382 15.12 -4.98 -15.43
CA ALA A 382 14.00 -5.68 -14.82
C ALA A 382 12.85 -5.81 -15.84
N TYR A 383 12.14 -6.93 -15.79
CA TYR A 383 11.08 -7.30 -16.72
C TYR A 383 9.91 -7.92 -15.96
N VAL A 384 8.73 -7.96 -16.57
CA VAL A 384 7.59 -8.77 -16.15
C VAL A 384 7.19 -9.68 -17.28
N PHE A 385 7.04 -10.97 -16.97
CA PHE A 385 6.58 -12.01 -17.87
C PHE A 385 5.13 -12.36 -17.53
N GLU A 386 4.23 -12.37 -18.50
CA GLU A 386 2.81 -12.66 -18.27
C GLU A 386 2.29 -13.78 -19.15
N ILE A 387 1.38 -14.59 -18.61
CA ILE A 387 0.48 -15.47 -19.37
C ILE A 387 -0.97 -15.27 -18.94
N GLU A 388 -1.87 -15.41 -19.91
CA GLU A 388 -3.31 -15.54 -19.69
C GLU A 388 -3.76 -16.94 -20.13
N TYR A 389 -4.47 -17.64 -19.26
CA TYR A 389 -4.86 -19.03 -19.45
C TYR A 389 -6.33 -19.29 -19.09
N SER A 390 -6.87 -20.35 -19.70
CA SER A 390 -8.16 -20.95 -19.39
C SER A 390 -7.94 -22.45 -19.22
N CYS A 391 -8.43 -23.05 -18.15
CA CYS A 391 -8.26 -24.48 -17.90
C CYS A 391 -9.54 -25.21 -17.51
N THR A 392 -9.64 -26.46 -17.96
CA THR A 392 -10.73 -27.40 -17.63
C THR A 392 -10.13 -28.75 -17.21
N LEU A 393 -11.00 -29.65 -16.78
CA LEU A 393 -10.64 -31.00 -16.39
C LEU A 393 -9.96 -31.78 -17.54
N GLY A 394 -8.81 -32.39 -17.27
CA GLY A 394 -8.06 -33.23 -18.22
C GLY A 394 -8.63 -34.65 -18.38
N GLY A 395 -8.37 -35.28 -19.53
CA GLY A 395 -8.90 -36.60 -19.87
C GLY A 395 -8.41 -37.77 -18.99
N SER A 396 -7.32 -37.58 -18.23
CA SER A 396 -6.78 -38.59 -17.31
C SER A 396 -7.21 -38.41 -15.84
N TYR A 397 -8.07 -37.44 -15.53
CA TYR A 397 -8.50 -37.08 -14.15
C TYR A 397 -9.21 -38.19 -13.34
N ALA A 398 -9.65 -39.29 -13.96
CA ALA A 398 -10.50 -40.33 -13.35
C ALA A 398 -9.88 -41.14 -12.18
N MET A 399 -8.78 -40.69 -11.58
CA MET A 399 -7.88 -41.46 -10.74
C MET A 399 -8.02 -41.29 -9.22
N LEU A 400 -8.66 -40.23 -8.72
CA LEU A 400 -8.73 -39.90 -7.27
C LEU A 400 -7.37 -39.84 -6.54
N ASN A 401 -6.23 -39.77 -7.25
CA ASN A 401 -4.90 -39.83 -6.64
C ASN A 401 -4.47 -38.54 -5.91
N GLY A 402 -5.37 -37.54 -5.82
CA GLY A 402 -5.16 -36.29 -5.10
C GLY A 402 -4.11 -35.34 -5.71
N GLN A 403 -3.49 -35.66 -6.84
CA GLN A 403 -2.51 -34.78 -7.47
C GLN A 403 -3.24 -33.59 -8.13
N PRO A 404 -3.05 -32.35 -7.64
CA PRO A 404 -3.71 -31.20 -8.24
C PRO A 404 -3.07 -30.86 -9.59
N GLY A 405 -3.85 -30.26 -10.48
CA GLY A 405 -3.29 -29.62 -11.67
C GLY A 405 -2.46 -28.42 -11.27
N SER A 406 -1.32 -28.20 -11.93
CA SER A 406 -0.53 -26.98 -11.71
C SER A 406 0.01 -26.39 -13.01
N LEU A 407 0.07 -25.06 -13.01
CA LEU A 407 0.78 -24.26 -14.00
C LEU A 407 1.99 -23.62 -13.31
N GLY A 408 3.08 -23.40 -14.03
CA GLY A 408 4.23 -22.65 -13.54
C GLY A 408 4.91 -21.89 -14.66
N MET A 409 5.67 -20.86 -14.30
CA MET A 409 6.55 -20.14 -15.22
C MET A 409 7.98 -20.17 -14.69
N GLY A 410 8.96 -20.14 -15.60
CA GLY A 410 10.37 -20.21 -15.23
C GLY A 410 11.28 -19.84 -16.40
N VAL A 411 12.58 -20.07 -16.20
CA VAL A 411 13.63 -19.75 -17.17
C VAL A 411 14.67 -20.86 -17.20
N ASN A 412 15.11 -21.26 -18.41
CA ASN A 412 16.03 -22.36 -18.65
C ASN A 412 17.19 -21.93 -19.58
N GLY A 413 18.41 -22.38 -19.33
CA GLY A 413 19.60 -21.93 -20.08
C GLY A 413 19.74 -22.47 -21.51
N SER A 414 19.04 -23.55 -21.88
CA SER A 414 19.27 -24.25 -23.17
C SER A 414 18.01 -24.64 -23.95
N SER A 415 16.94 -25.07 -23.28
CA SER A 415 15.63 -25.41 -23.85
C SER A 415 14.60 -25.57 -22.73
N PRO A 416 13.29 -25.66 -23.02
CA PRO A 416 12.32 -26.27 -22.12
C PRO A 416 12.81 -27.67 -21.68
N GLY A 417 12.64 -27.99 -20.41
CA GLY A 417 13.22 -29.18 -19.75
C GLY A 417 14.71 -29.11 -19.38
N ALA A 418 15.49 -28.15 -19.89
CA ALA A 418 16.92 -28.06 -19.53
C ALA A 418 17.14 -27.60 -18.08
N GLY A 419 18.32 -27.91 -17.55
CA GLY A 419 18.74 -27.57 -16.18
C GLY A 419 18.92 -26.07 -15.88
N PRO A 420 19.54 -25.72 -14.74
CA PRO A 420 19.48 -24.38 -14.15
C PRO A 420 19.93 -23.27 -15.12
N SER A 421 19.16 -22.18 -15.10
CA SER A 421 19.35 -21.00 -15.93
C SER A 421 20.37 -20.02 -15.34
N PRO A 422 21.10 -19.24 -16.18
CA PRO A 422 21.89 -18.11 -15.71
C PRO A 422 21.03 -16.97 -15.15
N TRP A 423 19.78 -16.83 -15.63
CA TRP A 423 18.74 -16.04 -14.98
C TRP A 423 18.17 -16.88 -13.84
N ILE A 424 18.55 -16.60 -12.59
CA ILE A 424 18.12 -17.44 -11.46
C ILE A 424 16.67 -17.07 -11.08
N MET A 425 15.72 -17.88 -11.53
CA MET A 425 14.39 -17.99 -10.91
C MET A 425 13.96 -19.44 -10.80
N GLN A 426 13.39 -19.81 -9.64
CA GLN A 426 12.39 -20.86 -9.56
C GLN A 426 11.04 -20.15 -9.48
N GLY A 427 10.42 -19.91 -10.63
CA GLY A 427 9.24 -19.05 -10.71
C GLY A 427 8.00 -19.65 -10.03
N PRO A 428 6.96 -18.82 -9.80
CA PRO A 428 5.78 -19.24 -9.08
C PRO A 428 5.05 -20.38 -9.82
N SER A 429 4.47 -21.28 -9.02
CA SER A 429 3.51 -22.26 -9.50
C SER A 429 2.13 -21.98 -8.91
N LYS A 430 1.10 -22.16 -9.72
CA LYS A 430 -0.29 -21.96 -9.36
C LYS A 430 -1.01 -23.30 -9.40
N ILE A 431 -1.39 -23.78 -8.22
CA ILE A 431 -2.20 -24.97 -8.05
C ILE A 431 -3.64 -24.64 -8.44
N ILE A 432 -4.21 -25.40 -9.35
CA ILE A 432 -5.59 -25.24 -9.81
C ILE A 432 -6.45 -26.33 -9.14
N SER A 433 -7.38 -25.91 -8.30
CA SER A 433 -8.33 -26.77 -7.58
C SER A 433 -9.74 -26.65 -8.16
N ASN A 434 -10.63 -27.57 -7.77
CA ASN A 434 -12.07 -27.56 -8.12
C ASN A 434 -12.38 -27.54 -9.64
N LEU A 435 -11.51 -28.17 -10.44
CA LEU A 435 -11.68 -28.29 -11.89
C LEU A 435 -12.94 -29.10 -12.26
N SER A 436 -13.59 -28.69 -13.33
CA SER A 436 -14.71 -29.37 -13.96
C SER A 436 -14.69 -29.09 -15.48
N ASP A 437 -15.76 -29.43 -16.18
CA ASP A 437 -15.95 -29.03 -17.58
C ASP A 437 -16.20 -27.51 -17.75
N VAL A 438 -16.48 -26.80 -16.66
CA VAL A 438 -16.58 -25.33 -16.65
C VAL A 438 -15.18 -24.72 -16.60
N PRO A 439 -14.79 -23.85 -17.56
CA PRO A 439 -13.46 -23.26 -17.59
C PRO A 439 -13.15 -22.33 -16.42
N VAL A 440 -11.95 -22.49 -15.85
CA VAL A 440 -11.35 -21.58 -14.87
C VAL A 440 -10.33 -20.71 -15.60
N THR A 441 -10.61 -19.43 -15.75
CA THR A 441 -9.71 -18.45 -16.37
C THR A 441 -8.80 -17.79 -15.33
N GLY A 442 -7.60 -17.41 -15.72
CA GLY A 442 -6.75 -16.55 -14.90
C GLY A 442 -5.47 -16.13 -15.61
N SER A 443 -4.66 -15.34 -14.91
CA SER A 443 -3.32 -14.98 -15.33
C SER A 443 -2.25 -15.46 -14.33
N MET A 444 -1.01 -15.45 -14.80
CA MET A 444 0.19 -15.51 -13.98
C MET A 444 1.15 -14.43 -14.48
N SER A 445 1.74 -13.69 -13.55
CA SER A 445 2.69 -12.61 -13.81
C SER A 445 3.93 -12.87 -12.96
N VAL A 446 5.12 -12.80 -13.56
CA VAL A 446 6.40 -13.13 -12.92
C VAL A 446 7.42 -12.06 -13.27
N PRO A 447 7.91 -11.28 -12.29
CA PRO A 447 8.99 -10.35 -12.55
C PRO A 447 10.34 -11.08 -12.62
N LEU A 448 11.21 -10.66 -13.54
CA LEU A 448 12.58 -11.14 -13.68
C LEU A 448 13.57 -9.98 -13.62
N TYR A 449 14.70 -10.18 -12.96
CA TYR A 449 15.88 -9.34 -13.14
C TYR A 449 16.93 -10.04 -14.00
N VAL A 450 17.36 -9.38 -15.08
CA VAL A 450 18.43 -9.81 -15.98
C VAL A 450 19.70 -9.02 -15.61
N PRO A 451 20.75 -9.67 -15.06
CA PRO A 451 21.91 -8.97 -14.49
C PRO A 451 22.88 -8.40 -15.53
N GLU A 452 22.89 -8.98 -16.74
CA GLU A 452 23.73 -8.60 -17.88
C GLU A 452 23.05 -9.04 -19.19
N ASP A 453 23.37 -8.40 -20.31
CA ASP A 453 22.82 -8.72 -21.64
C ASP A 453 23.03 -10.19 -22.00
N SER A 454 21.95 -10.95 -22.15
CA SER A 454 22.04 -12.41 -22.22
C SER A 454 20.84 -13.04 -22.93
N SER A 455 20.87 -14.36 -23.11
CA SER A 455 19.80 -15.10 -23.80
C SER A 455 19.50 -16.43 -23.12
N SER A 456 18.22 -16.72 -22.92
CA SER A 456 17.73 -17.95 -22.30
C SER A 456 16.30 -18.23 -22.76
N PHE A 457 15.79 -19.43 -22.45
CA PHE A 457 14.39 -19.77 -22.70
C PHE A 457 13.53 -19.31 -21.53
N VAL A 458 12.45 -18.59 -21.81
CA VAL A 458 11.34 -18.43 -20.86
C VAL A 458 10.38 -19.59 -21.10
N VAL A 459 9.98 -20.28 -20.03
CA VAL A 459 9.26 -21.54 -20.09
C VAL A 459 7.99 -21.51 -19.25
N VAL A 460 6.92 -22.11 -19.79
CA VAL A 460 5.66 -22.38 -19.10
C VAL A 460 5.60 -23.89 -18.85
N SER A 461 5.41 -24.27 -17.60
CA SER A 461 5.28 -25.67 -17.14
C SER A 461 3.82 -26.00 -16.86
N ILE A 462 3.40 -27.20 -17.25
CA ILE A 462 2.05 -27.74 -17.04
C ILE A 462 2.20 -29.13 -16.43
N SER A 463 1.43 -29.44 -15.40
CA SER A 463 1.40 -30.79 -14.82
C SER A 463 0.04 -31.20 -14.27
N GLY A 464 -0.20 -32.52 -14.24
CA GLY A 464 -1.40 -33.11 -13.69
C GLY A 464 -2.53 -33.21 -14.71
N TYR A 465 -3.76 -33.04 -14.24
CA TYR A 465 -4.99 -33.39 -14.97
C TYR A 465 -5.67 -32.17 -15.60
N LEU A 466 -4.95 -31.48 -16.49
CA LEU A 466 -5.37 -30.20 -17.05
C LEU A 466 -5.56 -30.28 -18.57
N ASN A 467 -6.69 -29.80 -19.06
CA ASN A 467 -6.74 -29.17 -20.37
C ASN A 467 -6.46 -27.67 -20.19
N VAL A 468 -5.59 -27.08 -21.01
CA VAL A 468 -5.17 -25.68 -20.86
C VAL A 468 -5.11 -25.00 -22.23
N GLU A 469 -5.79 -23.86 -22.35
CA GLU A 469 -5.58 -22.90 -23.43
C GLU A 469 -4.84 -21.68 -22.87
N PHE A 470 -3.68 -21.35 -23.43
CA PHE A 470 -3.04 -20.06 -23.22
C PHE A 470 -3.42 -19.13 -24.38
N THR A 471 -3.76 -17.89 -24.06
CA THR A 471 -4.25 -16.88 -25.01
C THR A 471 -3.29 -15.70 -25.18
N LYS A 472 -2.36 -15.51 -24.25
CA LYS A 472 -1.32 -14.48 -24.28
C LYS A 472 -0.02 -14.98 -23.67
N PHE A 473 1.11 -14.55 -24.23
CA PHE A 473 2.42 -14.54 -23.60
C PHE A 473 3.11 -13.20 -23.90
N SER A 474 3.60 -12.50 -22.88
CA SER A 474 4.25 -11.20 -23.11
C SER A 474 5.35 -10.90 -22.10
N VAL A 475 6.43 -10.28 -22.58
CA VAL A 475 7.53 -9.77 -21.77
C VAL A 475 7.63 -8.24 -21.87
N THR A 476 7.53 -7.55 -20.73
CA THR A 476 7.56 -6.08 -20.67
C THR A 476 8.75 -5.62 -19.84
N LYS A 477 9.60 -4.73 -20.37
CA LYS A 477 10.66 -4.09 -19.57
C LYS A 477 10.04 -3.13 -18.56
N LEU A 478 10.44 -3.27 -17.30
CA LEU A 478 10.06 -2.35 -16.23
C LEU A 478 10.87 -1.07 -16.36
N ASN A 479 10.31 -0.10 -17.07
CA ASN A 479 10.77 1.28 -17.04
C ASN A 479 10.20 1.95 -15.79
N ARG A 480 11.07 2.20 -14.80
CA ARG A 480 10.64 2.45 -13.42
C ARG A 480 10.28 3.91 -13.11
N ASN A 481 10.62 4.84 -14.01
CA ASN A 481 10.30 6.28 -13.94
C ASN A 481 10.41 6.87 -12.51
N SER A 482 11.51 6.57 -11.84
CA SER A 482 11.74 6.87 -10.43
C SER A 482 13.17 7.35 -10.19
N ALA A 483 13.36 8.44 -9.46
CA ALA A 483 14.70 8.90 -9.07
C ALA A 483 15.41 7.89 -8.13
N ILE A 484 14.65 7.33 -7.17
CA ILE A 484 15.13 6.30 -6.24
C ILE A 484 14.18 5.10 -6.28
N LEU A 485 14.76 3.90 -6.43
CA LEU A 485 14.06 2.63 -6.18
C LEU A 485 14.53 2.05 -4.84
N SER A 486 13.59 1.87 -3.93
CA SER A 486 13.73 1.03 -2.74
C SER A 486 13.20 -0.37 -3.05
N THR A 487 14.04 -1.38 -2.92
CA THR A 487 13.66 -2.79 -3.05
C THR A 487 14.43 -3.66 -2.06
N ARG A 488 13.82 -4.79 -1.70
CA ARG A 488 14.36 -5.81 -0.81
C ARG A 488 14.81 -7.10 -1.48
N ASP A 489 14.69 -7.16 -2.80
CA ASP A 489 15.03 -8.35 -3.60
C ASP A 489 16.49 -8.79 -3.31
N GLY A 490 16.69 -10.09 -3.10
CA GLY A 490 17.98 -10.68 -2.71
C GLY A 490 18.35 -10.59 -1.22
N ALA A 491 17.53 -10.00 -0.34
CA ALA A 491 17.83 -9.89 1.10
C ALA A 491 17.55 -11.19 1.89
N THR A 492 18.53 -11.64 2.68
CA THR A 492 18.49 -12.95 3.39
C THR A 492 17.91 -12.95 4.81
N LEU A 493 17.65 -11.78 5.40
CA LEU A 493 17.15 -11.64 6.78
C LEU A 493 15.72 -11.09 6.78
N HIS A 494 14.78 -11.75 7.46
CA HIS A 494 13.36 -11.38 7.43
C HIS A 494 13.07 -9.98 8.04
N TYR A 495 13.78 -9.57 9.10
CA TYR A 495 13.76 -8.20 9.65
C TYR A 495 15.17 -7.67 9.89
N PRO A 496 15.82 -6.99 8.93
CA PRO A 496 17.07 -6.29 9.20
C PRO A 496 16.79 -4.99 9.97
N LEU A 497 17.64 -4.72 10.96
CA LEU A 497 17.51 -3.59 11.89
C LEU A 497 17.57 -2.24 11.15
N PRO A 498 16.89 -1.19 11.65
CA PRO A 498 16.44 -0.07 10.82
C PRO A 498 17.58 0.74 10.21
N VAL A 499 17.58 0.83 8.88
CA VAL A 499 18.46 1.70 8.10
C VAL A 499 17.74 3.03 7.86
N ILE A 500 18.35 4.11 8.35
CA ILE A 500 17.85 5.49 8.22
C ILE A 500 18.71 6.23 7.20
N THR A 501 18.05 6.95 6.29
CA THR A 501 18.67 7.96 5.39
C THR A 501 18.16 9.34 5.79
N GLU A 502 19.04 10.33 5.98
CA GLU A 502 18.64 11.65 6.49
C GLU A 502 19.51 12.80 5.95
N GLY A 503 19.07 14.03 6.17
CA GLY A 503 19.77 15.27 5.81
C GLY A 503 19.82 15.55 4.30
N PHE A 504 18.77 15.28 3.53
CA PHE A 504 18.75 15.60 2.09
C PHE A 504 17.41 16.19 1.62
N THR A 505 17.45 16.93 0.51
CA THR A 505 16.28 17.28 -0.30
C THR A 505 16.43 16.67 -1.69
N LEU A 506 15.44 15.89 -2.14
CA LEU A 506 15.33 15.47 -3.55
C LEU A 506 14.56 16.53 -4.33
N VAL A 507 15.13 17.04 -5.43
CA VAL A 507 14.46 17.98 -6.33
C VAL A 507 14.15 17.29 -7.65
N GLY A 508 12.87 17.17 -7.97
CA GLY A 508 12.40 16.52 -9.19
C GLY A 508 12.15 17.44 -10.39
N PRO A 509 11.82 16.85 -11.56
CA PRO A 509 11.61 17.55 -12.83
C PRO A 509 10.21 18.20 -13.01
N GLY A 510 9.36 18.18 -11.99
CA GLY A 510 8.03 18.82 -11.97
C GLY A 510 6.85 17.85 -11.74
N THR A 511 5.68 18.41 -11.44
CA THR A 511 4.46 17.66 -11.10
C THR A 511 3.85 16.88 -12.26
N ASP A 512 4.10 17.30 -13.49
CA ASP A 512 3.52 16.69 -14.71
C ASP A 512 4.55 15.81 -15.46
N SER A 513 5.67 15.51 -14.81
CA SER A 513 6.87 14.93 -15.44
C SER A 513 6.79 13.46 -15.84
N GLY A 514 5.84 12.70 -15.31
CA GLY A 514 5.83 11.23 -15.40
C GLY A 514 6.72 10.53 -14.37
N VAL A 515 7.41 11.27 -13.48
CA VAL A 515 8.49 10.77 -12.61
C VAL A 515 8.09 10.72 -11.14
N THR A 516 8.44 9.62 -10.48
CA THR A 516 8.35 9.40 -9.03
C THR A 516 9.65 9.79 -8.32
N GLY A 517 9.58 10.39 -7.14
CA GLY A 517 10.75 10.66 -6.30
C GLY A 517 11.33 9.37 -5.73
N VAL A 518 10.61 8.75 -4.79
CA VAL A 518 10.96 7.45 -4.18
C VAL A 518 9.88 6.42 -4.49
N TRP A 519 10.25 5.32 -5.15
CA TRP A 519 9.35 4.18 -5.32
C TRP A 519 9.83 2.99 -4.47
N TYR A 520 8.97 2.49 -3.59
CA TYR A 520 9.18 1.23 -2.89
C TYR A 520 8.47 0.09 -3.63
N ASN A 521 9.20 -0.92 -4.09
CA ASN A 521 8.61 -2.15 -4.63
C ASN A 521 9.59 -3.33 -4.62
N SER A 522 9.23 -4.43 -3.92
CA SER A 522 9.85 -5.75 -4.11
C SER A 522 9.19 -6.48 -5.29
N TYR A 523 10.03 -7.14 -6.08
CA TYR A 523 9.64 -7.97 -7.21
C TYR A 523 9.66 -9.46 -6.84
N GLU A 524 10.55 -9.88 -5.94
CA GLU A 524 10.60 -11.27 -5.44
C GLU A 524 9.45 -11.59 -4.45
N ASN A 525 8.69 -10.58 -4.02
CA ASN A 525 7.67 -10.68 -2.98
C ASN A 525 8.22 -11.31 -1.68
N THR A 526 9.49 -11.01 -1.36
CA THR A 526 10.11 -11.41 -0.10
C THR A 526 9.66 -10.46 1.02
N ASP A 527 9.32 -11.03 2.18
CA ASP A 527 8.91 -10.26 3.37
C ASP A 527 9.98 -9.23 3.76
N GLY A 528 9.72 -7.91 3.67
CA GLY A 528 10.26 -7.00 4.68
C GLY A 528 10.40 -5.51 4.34
N THR A 529 10.44 -4.72 5.42
CA THR A 529 10.85 -3.31 5.46
C THR A 529 12.34 -3.09 5.64
N ILE A 530 12.94 -2.15 4.88
CA ILE A 530 14.29 -1.61 5.16
C ILE A 530 14.58 -0.18 4.63
N GLN A 531 13.62 0.75 4.63
CA GLN A 531 14.01 2.16 4.45
C GLN A 531 13.17 3.09 5.32
N ASN A 532 13.82 3.63 6.35
CA ASN A 532 13.31 4.71 7.15
C ASN A 532 13.99 6.02 6.71
N PHE A 533 13.26 7.12 6.84
CA PHE A 533 13.78 8.45 6.51
C PHE A 533 13.80 9.33 7.75
N GLY A 534 14.95 9.97 8.00
CA GLY A 534 15.07 11.03 9.00
C GLY A 534 14.75 12.38 8.38
N THR A 535 15.33 13.45 8.93
CA THR A 535 15.18 14.82 8.40
C THR A 535 15.44 14.90 6.89
N GLY A 536 14.64 15.68 6.16
CA GLY A 536 14.82 15.87 4.71
C GLY A 536 13.52 16.15 3.97
N SER A 537 13.56 16.22 2.64
CA SER A 537 12.36 16.38 1.81
C SER A 537 12.42 15.70 0.43
N VAL A 538 11.23 15.46 -0.14
CA VAL A 538 11.03 15.09 -1.56
C VAL A 538 10.13 16.11 -2.23
N GLU A 539 10.61 16.78 -3.27
CA GLU A 539 9.95 17.94 -3.86
C GLU A 539 9.93 17.89 -5.40
N ASN A 540 8.91 18.48 -6.03
CA ASN A 540 8.80 18.65 -7.48
C ASN A 540 8.76 17.34 -8.30
N PHE A 541 8.06 16.30 -7.84
CA PHE A 541 7.81 15.07 -8.61
C PHE A 541 6.33 14.92 -8.98
N GLN A 542 5.99 14.07 -9.96
CA GLN A 542 4.58 13.70 -10.16
C GLN A 542 4.07 12.92 -8.95
N ILE A 543 4.87 12.02 -8.42
CA ILE A 543 4.58 11.29 -7.18
C ILE A 543 5.81 11.45 -6.28
N GLY A 544 5.66 12.05 -5.10
CA GLY A 544 6.76 12.19 -4.15
C GLY A 544 7.23 10.82 -3.68
N MET A 545 6.32 10.03 -3.11
CA MET A 545 6.57 8.66 -2.67
C MET A 545 5.48 7.70 -3.16
N ASN A 546 5.89 6.60 -3.79
CA ASN A 546 5.02 5.55 -4.29
C ASN A 546 5.30 4.22 -3.57
N PHE A 547 4.26 3.49 -3.19
CA PHE A 547 4.33 2.26 -2.42
C PHE A 547 3.63 1.12 -3.17
N GLY A 548 4.41 0.10 -3.54
CA GLY A 548 3.97 -1.12 -4.24
C GLY A 548 4.11 -2.38 -3.37
N SER A 549 4.41 -3.52 -4.01
CA SER A 549 4.52 -4.82 -3.33
C SER A 549 5.71 -4.86 -2.36
N GLY A 550 5.57 -5.57 -1.24
CA GLY A 550 6.56 -5.61 -0.16
C GLY A 550 6.72 -4.30 0.65
N ALA A 551 5.99 -3.23 0.33
CA ALA A 551 6.07 -1.96 1.06
C ALA A 551 5.20 -2.00 2.32
N TYR A 552 5.79 -2.02 3.51
CA TYR A 552 5.08 -1.92 4.80
C TYR A 552 5.89 -1.14 5.83
N LEU A 553 5.50 -1.17 7.12
CA LEU A 553 6.15 -0.78 8.41
C LEU A 553 7.11 0.43 8.47
N SER A 554 7.21 1.24 7.42
CA SER A 554 8.26 2.24 7.20
C SER A 554 8.02 3.49 8.06
N GLU A 555 9.12 4.07 8.55
CA GLU A 555 9.08 5.22 9.46
C GLU A 555 9.73 6.47 8.87
N TYR A 556 9.09 7.61 9.11
CA TYR A 556 9.48 8.93 8.62
C TYR A 556 9.58 9.89 9.81
N TRP A 557 10.73 10.52 10.02
CA TRP A 557 11.02 11.35 11.19
C TRP A 557 11.45 12.75 10.76
N ASP A 558 10.57 13.73 10.93
CA ASP A 558 10.76 15.12 10.47
C ASP A 558 11.09 15.25 8.97
N PHE A 559 10.44 14.39 8.17
CA PHE A 559 10.60 14.31 6.72
C PHE A 559 9.44 14.99 6.00
N GLY A 560 9.72 15.83 5.01
CA GLY A 560 8.71 16.52 4.20
C GLY A 560 8.48 15.90 2.82
N VAL A 561 7.28 16.04 2.28
CA VAL A 561 6.98 15.69 0.89
C VAL A 561 6.01 16.72 0.33
N GLY A 562 6.41 17.49 -0.68
CA GLY A 562 5.57 18.60 -1.15
C GLY A 562 5.89 19.10 -2.55
N ALA A 563 5.12 20.07 -3.02
CA ALA A 563 5.21 20.56 -4.41
C ALA A 563 5.13 19.42 -5.45
N CYS A 564 4.34 18.38 -5.17
CA CYS A 564 4.23 17.18 -5.99
C CYS A 564 2.83 17.06 -6.64
N GLY A 565 2.69 16.23 -7.68
CA GLY A 565 1.37 15.84 -8.16
C GLY A 565 0.59 15.10 -7.07
N LEU A 566 1.23 14.12 -6.44
CA LEU A 566 0.79 13.40 -5.24
C LEU A 566 1.95 13.38 -4.22
N CYS A 567 1.73 13.64 -2.92
CA CYS A 567 2.79 13.38 -1.94
C CYS A 567 3.01 11.88 -1.74
N PHE A 568 1.93 11.13 -1.46
CA PHE A 568 1.96 9.69 -1.19
C PHE A 568 0.97 8.93 -2.08
N GLN A 569 1.42 7.81 -2.65
CA GLN A 569 0.56 6.87 -3.36
C GLN A 569 0.77 5.42 -2.88
N PHE A 570 -0.32 4.67 -2.67
CA PHE A 570 -0.27 3.21 -2.49
C PHE A 570 -1.08 2.49 -3.58
N LEU A 571 -0.42 1.62 -4.33
CA LEU A 571 -0.97 1.04 -5.57
C LEU A 571 -1.97 -0.10 -5.30
N PRO A 572 -3.05 -0.21 -6.11
CA PRO A 572 -3.97 -1.34 -6.04
C PRO A 572 -3.30 -2.63 -6.54
N GLY A 573 -3.65 -3.75 -5.92
CA GLY A 573 -3.07 -5.06 -6.27
C GLY A 573 -1.67 -5.33 -5.71
N SER A 574 -1.10 -4.41 -4.92
CA SER A 574 0.17 -4.62 -4.21
C SER A 574 0.09 -5.85 -3.30
N ILE A 575 1.11 -6.72 -3.39
CA ILE A 575 1.17 -7.97 -2.64
C ILE A 575 2.05 -7.77 -1.40
N ASN A 576 1.62 -8.34 -0.26
CA ASN A 576 2.36 -8.32 1.01
C ASN A 576 2.83 -6.91 1.41
N ALA A 577 1.89 -5.96 1.41
CA ALA A 577 2.18 -4.54 1.50
C ALA A 577 1.02 -3.77 2.15
N GLY A 578 1.30 -2.53 2.57
CA GLY A 578 0.34 -1.58 3.11
C GLY A 578 0.17 -1.59 4.63
N GLU A 579 0.90 -2.41 5.37
CA GLU A 579 0.83 -2.42 6.85
C GLU A 579 1.57 -1.21 7.44
N ASN A 580 0.86 -0.38 8.21
CA ASN A 580 1.38 0.55 9.21
C ASN A 580 2.58 1.46 8.80
N PHE A 581 2.40 2.29 7.77
CA PHE A 581 3.31 3.40 7.45
C PHE A 581 3.18 4.54 8.46
N ARG A 582 4.29 5.02 9.05
CA ARG A 582 4.27 5.93 10.21
C ARG A 582 5.12 7.19 10.01
N PHE A 583 4.50 8.35 10.22
CA PHE A 583 5.11 9.67 10.03
C PHE A 583 5.10 10.44 11.35
N TYR A 584 6.25 10.95 11.77
CA TYR A 584 6.45 11.67 13.02
C TYR A 584 6.99 13.07 12.70
N GLY A 585 6.15 14.10 12.83
CA GLY A 585 6.45 15.46 12.34
C GLY A 585 6.43 15.54 10.82
N GLY A 586 7.19 16.49 10.25
CA GLY A 586 7.22 16.73 8.81
C GLY A 586 6.05 17.56 8.26
N GLY A 587 6.27 18.16 7.09
CA GLY A 587 5.29 18.94 6.35
C GLY A 587 4.97 18.29 5.00
N PHE A 588 3.69 18.05 4.74
CA PHE A 588 3.19 17.42 3.53
C PHE A 588 2.20 18.37 2.84
N GLY A 589 2.53 18.89 1.66
CA GLY A 589 1.68 19.93 1.11
C GLY A 589 2.10 20.58 -0.20
N ASN A 590 1.40 21.65 -0.57
CA ASN A 590 1.53 22.34 -1.87
C ASN A 590 1.35 21.39 -3.08
N SER A 591 0.51 20.35 -2.94
CA SER A 591 0.44 19.23 -3.90
C SER A 591 -0.96 19.05 -4.50
N GLY A 592 -1.04 18.31 -5.62
CA GLY A 592 -2.31 17.95 -6.26
C GLY A 592 -3.21 17.03 -5.42
N CYS A 593 -2.60 16.20 -4.56
CA CYS A 593 -3.21 15.52 -3.42
C CYS A 593 -2.12 15.10 -2.42
N ILE A 594 -2.40 15.05 -1.11
CA ILE A 594 -1.41 14.56 -0.13
C ILE A 594 -1.39 13.02 -0.11
N ILE A 595 -2.53 12.37 0.10
CA ILE A 595 -2.61 10.89 0.20
C ILE A 595 -3.55 10.32 -0.86
N SER A 596 -3.02 9.52 -1.77
CA SER A 596 -3.76 8.71 -2.74
C SER A 596 -3.64 7.22 -2.38
N ASN A 597 -4.67 6.65 -1.76
CA ASN A 597 -4.69 5.27 -1.26
C ASN A 597 -5.75 4.37 -1.94
N PRO A 598 -5.68 4.16 -3.28
CA PRO A 598 -6.58 3.25 -3.99
C PRO A 598 -6.35 1.77 -3.63
N GLY A 599 -5.14 1.39 -3.21
CA GLY A 599 -4.83 0.01 -2.79
C GLY A 599 -5.31 -0.35 -1.37
N GLY A 600 -5.57 0.62 -0.51
CA GLY A 600 -6.12 0.39 0.84
C GLY A 600 -5.09 0.07 1.94
N ALA A 601 -3.92 0.71 1.92
CA ALA A 601 -2.93 0.63 2.99
C ALA A 601 -3.34 1.38 4.26
N GLU A 602 -2.55 1.19 5.32
CA GLU A 602 -2.61 1.90 6.59
C GLU A 602 -1.55 3.01 6.65
N PHE A 603 -1.97 4.23 6.91
CA PHE A 603 -1.09 5.38 7.09
C PHE A 603 -1.40 6.09 8.40
N THR A 604 -0.37 6.41 9.19
CA THR A 604 -0.52 7.05 10.49
C THR A 604 0.43 8.23 10.64
N PHE A 605 -0.10 9.42 10.88
CA PHE A 605 0.65 10.67 11.04
C PHE A 605 0.58 11.18 12.49
N TYR A 606 1.70 11.65 13.03
CA TYR A 606 1.84 12.12 14.39
C TYR A 606 2.48 13.52 14.42
N GLY A 607 1.71 14.54 14.77
CA GLY A 607 2.19 15.93 14.87
C GLY A 607 2.68 16.54 13.55
N SER A 608 2.25 15.99 12.41
CA SER A 608 2.59 16.45 11.07
C SER A 608 1.72 17.63 10.63
N SER A 609 2.20 18.39 9.64
CA SER A 609 1.41 19.39 8.93
C SER A 609 0.99 18.84 7.55
N LEU A 610 -0.29 18.92 7.21
CA LEU A 610 -0.88 18.44 5.96
C LEU A 610 -1.60 19.63 5.30
N ASP A 611 -0.95 20.35 4.40
CA ASP A 611 -1.36 21.72 4.06
C ASP A 611 -1.43 22.05 2.55
N TYR A 612 -2.16 23.12 2.23
CA TYR A 612 -2.18 23.86 0.96
C TYR A 612 -2.34 23.03 -0.33
N SER A 613 -2.94 21.85 -0.21
CA SER A 613 -3.12 20.91 -1.30
C SER A 613 -4.56 20.92 -1.81
N ASP A 614 -4.78 20.54 -3.07
CA ASP A 614 -6.12 20.53 -3.68
C ASP A 614 -7.06 19.47 -3.08
N GLN A 615 -6.47 18.42 -2.50
CA GLN A 615 -7.14 17.32 -1.85
C GLN A 615 -6.21 16.81 -0.75
N CYS A 616 -6.76 16.54 0.44
CA CYS A 616 -5.98 16.01 1.55
C CYS A 616 -5.83 14.49 1.39
N ILE A 617 -6.96 13.78 1.31
CA ILE A 617 -7.00 12.33 1.33
C ILE A 617 -8.01 11.80 0.30
N ALA A 618 -7.54 10.94 -0.61
CA ALA A 618 -8.36 10.05 -1.42
C ALA A 618 -8.06 8.59 -1.02
N ASN A 619 -9.06 7.88 -0.51
CA ASN A 619 -8.94 6.54 0.04
C ASN A 619 -9.96 5.60 -0.61
N ASN A 620 -9.62 4.32 -0.73
CA ASN A 620 -10.53 3.28 -1.19
C ASN A 620 -11.04 2.45 0.00
N ALA A 621 -10.23 1.50 0.49
CA ALA A 621 -10.60 0.58 1.57
C ALA A 621 -9.64 0.62 2.78
N GLY A 622 -8.65 1.50 2.77
CA GLY A 622 -7.59 1.56 3.78
C GLY A 622 -7.97 2.35 5.03
N ARG A 623 -7.03 2.39 5.99
CA ARG A 623 -7.20 3.05 7.29
C ARG A 623 -6.18 4.18 7.43
N ILE A 624 -6.63 5.42 7.51
CA ILE A 624 -5.75 6.57 7.64
C ILE A 624 -6.00 7.26 8.97
N GLU A 625 -4.96 7.43 9.77
CA GLU A 625 -5.00 8.10 11.07
C GLU A 625 -4.14 9.36 11.09
N VAL A 626 -4.65 10.42 11.69
CA VAL A 626 -3.89 11.64 11.97
C VAL A 626 -4.02 11.98 13.46
N HIS A 627 -2.89 12.08 14.15
CA HIS A 627 -2.80 12.30 15.60
C HIS A 627 -2.09 13.62 15.88
N GLY A 628 -2.78 14.58 16.48
CA GLY A 628 -2.23 15.91 16.81
C GLY A 628 -1.78 16.74 15.61
N CYS A 629 -2.19 16.38 14.40
CA CYS A 629 -1.75 17.01 13.15
C CYS A 629 -2.46 18.35 12.88
N HIS A 630 -1.80 19.23 12.14
CA HIS A 630 -2.41 20.41 11.56
C HIS A 630 -2.80 20.11 10.10
N MET A 631 -4.01 20.47 9.70
CA MET A 631 -4.52 20.24 8.35
C MET A 631 -5.09 21.54 7.77
N GLU A 632 -4.27 22.36 7.12
CA GLU A 632 -4.68 23.64 6.52
C GLU A 632 -4.97 23.50 5.01
N MET A 633 -6.24 23.39 4.64
CA MET A 633 -6.66 23.09 3.26
C MET A 633 -7.23 24.30 2.54
N ASN A 634 -6.80 24.52 1.28
CA ASN A 634 -7.59 25.30 0.33
C ASN A 634 -8.90 24.53 0.07
N GLY A 635 -10.07 25.08 0.40
CA GLY A 635 -11.33 24.34 0.30
C GLY A 635 -11.63 23.75 -1.11
N PRO A 636 -12.52 22.75 -1.21
CA PRO A 636 -12.72 21.96 -2.44
C PRO A 636 -12.84 22.82 -3.70
N LYS A 637 -12.10 22.48 -4.76
CA LYS A 637 -12.20 23.18 -6.05
C LYS A 637 -13.43 22.77 -6.87
N SER A 638 -13.99 21.58 -6.62
CA SER A 638 -15.13 21.02 -7.35
C SER A 638 -15.83 19.92 -6.56
N VAL A 639 -17.12 19.67 -6.81
CA VAL A 639 -17.91 18.57 -6.20
C VAL A 639 -17.27 17.19 -6.33
N ASP A 640 -16.51 16.96 -7.41
CA ASP A 640 -15.86 15.68 -7.72
C ASP A 640 -14.39 15.61 -7.26
N LYS A 641 -13.90 16.66 -6.57
CA LYS A 641 -12.59 16.69 -5.90
C LYS A 641 -12.73 17.28 -4.47
N PRO A 642 -13.41 16.54 -3.56
CA PRO A 642 -13.54 16.92 -2.16
C PRO A 642 -12.20 16.74 -1.42
N LEU A 643 -12.01 17.41 -0.28
CA LEU A 643 -10.76 17.32 0.50
C LEU A 643 -10.50 15.92 1.06
N TYR A 644 -11.57 15.24 1.48
CA TYR A 644 -11.54 13.89 2.02
C TYR A 644 -12.52 13.02 1.23
N HIS A 645 -12.02 11.98 0.58
CA HIS A 645 -12.79 11.12 -0.32
C HIS A 645 -12.59 9.66 0.07
N CYS A 646 -13.66 8.94 0.40
CA CYS A 646 -13.65 7.47 0.45
C CYS A 646 -14.50 6.93 -0.69
N THR A 647 -13.87 6.23 -1.64
CA THR A 647 -14.51 5.60 -2.80
C THR A 647 -15.02 4.18 -2.49
N GLY A 648 -14.33 3.46 -1.61
CA GLY A 648 -14.74 2.14 -1.09
C GLY A 648 -15.07 2.21 0.40
N SER A 649 -14.81 1.13 1.16
CA SER A 649 -15.10 1.02 2.60
C SER A 649 -14.06 1.66 3.55
N GLY A 650 -13.27 2.62 3.07
CA GLY A 650 -12.13 3.19 3.80
C GLY A 650 -12.51 4.05 5.01
N ALA A 651 -11.58 4.16 5.95
CA ALA A 651 -11.73 4.93 7.18
C ALA A 651 -10.66 6.03 7.31
N ILE A 652 -11.07 7.23 7.74
CA ILE A 652 -10.20 8.35 8.07
C ILE A 652 -10.49 8.77 9.52
N VAL A 653 -9.49 8.76 10.40
CA VAL A 653 -9.67 9.01 11.84
C VAL A 653 -8.70 10.09 12.32
N CYS A 654 -9.23 11.17 12.86
CA CYS A 654 -8.47 12.31 13.37
C CYS A 654 -8.57 12.32 14.91
N PHE A 655 -7.42 12.38 15.59
CA PHE A 655 -7.32 12.48 17.04
C PHE A 655 -6.56 13.75 17.44
N GLY A 656 -7.20 14.66 18.17
CA GLY A 656 -6.64 15.97 18.51
C GLY A 656 -6.37 16.80 17.26
N GLY A 657 -5.41 17.73 17.37
CA GLY A 657 -4.95 18.55 16.24
C GLY A 657 -6.00 19.56 15.76
N MET A 658 -5.89 19.97 14.50
CA MET A 658 -6.74 20.99 13.89
C MET A 658 -7.01 20.71 12.41
N PHE A 659 -8.27 20.86 12.00
CA PHE A 659 -8.67 21.04 10.59
C PHE A 659 -9.00 22.51 10.34
N LEU A 660 -8.41 23.10 9.30
CA LEU A 660 -8.68 24.47 8.86
C LEU A 660 -9.00 24.49 7.36
N GLY A 661 -10.28 24.72 7.03
CA GLY A 661 -10.70 25.07 5.68
C GLY A 661 -10.45 26.55 5.41
N ALA A 662 -9.44 26.88 4.60
CA ALA A 662 -9.05 28.25 4.31
C ALA A 662 -10.01 28.95 3.33
N GLY A 663 -10.45 30.16 3.70
CA GLY A 663 -11.30 31.02 2.87
C GLY A 663 -12.78 31.02 3.26
N ASP A 664 -13.63 31.46 2.33
CA ASP A 664 -15.10 31.52 2.50
C ASP A 664 -15.73 30.25 1.93
N SER A 665 -16.34 29.42 2.79
CA SER A 665 -16.95 28.14 2.39
C SER A 665 -18.08 28.29 1.38
N LYS A 666 -18.71 29.47 1.28
CA LYS A 666 -19.70 29.79 0.25
C LYS A 666 -19.12 29.81 -1.17
N LYS A 667 -17.80 29.77 -1.31
CA LYS A 667 -17.08 29.78 -2.59
C LYS A 667 -16.43 28.44 -2.93
N TYR A 668 -16.55 27.42 -2.07
CA TYR A 668 -16.05 26.09 -2.37
C TYR A 668 -16.84 25.46 -3.51
N GLY A 669 -16.20 24.56 -4.27
CA GLY A 669 -16.84 23.82 -5.35
C GLY A 669 -17.78 22.71 -4.87
N GLY A 670 -17.82 22.39 -3.58
CA GLY A 670 -18.68 21.37 -2.98
C GLY A 670 -18.37 21.10 -1.50
N PRO A 671 -19.01 20.10 -0.87
CA PRO A 671 -18.70 19.64 0.48
C PRO A 671 -17.25 19.15 0.65
N PRO A 672 -16.58 19.43 1.78
CA PRO A 672 -15.23 18.93 2.07
C PRO A 672 -15.07 17.41 2.11
N VAL A 673 -16.12 16.66 2.45
CA VAL A 673 -16.07 15.21 2.64
C VAL A 673 -17.04 14.50 1.69
N PHE A 674 -16.59 13.44 1.01
CA PHE A 674 -17.44 12.53 0.23
C PHE A 674 -17.13 11.08 0.59
N LEU A 675 -18.16 10.37 1.06
CA LEU A 675 -18.09 8.97 1.49
C LEU A 675 -19.04 8.14 0.64
N GLU A 676 -18.56 7.56 -0.46
CA GLU A 676 -19.38 6.89 -1.49
C GLU A 676 -19.99 5.56 -1.05
N HIS A 677 -19.37 4.86 -0.10
CA HIS A 677 -19.83 3.57 0.39
C HIS A 677 -20.41 3.67 1.81
N ASN A 678 -21.47 2.93 2.11
CA ASN A 678 -22.14 2.97 3.43
C ASN A 678 -21.26 2.47 4.60
N LEU A 679 -20.19 1.73 4.30
CA LEU A 679 -19.19 1.30 5.28
C LEU A 679 -18.02 2.29 5.47
N SER A 680 -17.92 3.32 4.62
CA SER A 680 -16.86 4.32 4.76
C SER A 680 -17.14 5.31 5.87
N THR A 681 -16.09 5.74 6.56
CA THR A 681 -16.20 6.58 7.75
C THR A 681 -15.13 7.67 7.77
N MET A 682 -15.53 8.84 8.26
CA MET A 682 -14.61 9.86 8.73
C MET A 682 -14.97 10.23 10.17
N ILE A 683 -13.97 10.28 11.06
CA ILE A 683 -14.18 10.54 12.49
C ILE A 683 -13.20 11.61 12.97
N PHE A 684 -13.72 12.62 13.67
CA PHE A 684 -12.94 13.57 14.45
C PHE A 684 -13.14 13.31 15.95
N HIS A 685 -12.04 13.19 16.69
CA HIS A 685 -11.96 13.02 18.13
C HIS A 685 -11.11 14.15 18.71
N ASP A 686 -11.68 14.98 19.60
CA ASP A 686 -10.95 16.04 20.31
C ASP A 686 -10.22 17.07 19.38
N THR A 687 -10.61 17.15 18.10
CA THR A 687 -9.99 17.99 17.08
C THR A 687 -10.57 19.41 17.09
N GLN A 688 -9.76 20.43 16.82
CA GLN A 688 -10.28 21.76 16.52
C GLN A 688 -10.76 21.83 15.06
N ILE A 689 -11.99 22.27 14.82
CA ILE A 689 -12.58 22.25 13.47
C ILE A 689 -12.96 23.66 13.04
N TYR A 690 -12.34 24.14 11.97
CA TYR A 690 -12.65 25.43 11.35
C TYR A 690 -13.16 25.21 9.91
N ASN A 691 -14.37 25.70 9.63
CA ASN A 691 -14.89 25.85 8.25
C ASN A 691 -15.06 24.54 7.44
N LEU A 692 -15.45 23.44 8.11
CA LEU A 692 -15.73 22.13 7.52
C LEU A 692 -17.13 22.07 6.87
N THR A 693 -17.47 22.99 5.96
CA THR A 693 -18.77 22.98 5.25
C THR A 693 -18.61 23.43 3.80
N GLY A 694 -19.44 22.92 2.89
CA GLY A 694 -19.60 23.42 1.53
C GLY A 694 -20.52 24.65 1.44
N PRO A 695 -20.83 25.14 0.23
CA PRO A 695 -21.64 26.35 0.02
C PRO A 695 -23.10 26.25 0.49
N ASP A 696 -23.61 25.03 0.54
CA ASP A 696 -24.93 24.63 1.05
C ASP A 696 -24.96 24.44 2.58
N GLY A 697 -23.83 24.64 3.26
CA GLY A 697 -23.66 24.38 4.69
C GLY A 697 -23.40 22.92 5.05
N VAL A 698 -23.19 22.04 4.06
CA VAL A 698 -23.05 20.60 4.26
C VAL A 698 -21.58 20.18 4.31
N ALA A 699 -21.16 19.45 5.35
CA ALA A 699 -19.80 18.87 5.43
C ALA A 699 -19.63 17.61 4.58
N LEU A 700 -20.65 16.75 4.53
CA LEU A 700 -20.62 15.39 4.00
C LEU A 700 -21.56 15.19 2.80
N ARG A 701 -21.04 14.56 1.73
CA ARG A 701 -21.82 13.92 0.67
C ARG A 701 -21.69 12.40 0.74
N GLY A 702 -22.71 11.68 0.27
CA GLY A 702 -22.68 10.21 0.10
C GLY A 702 -23.23 9.41 1.30
N PRO A 703 -23.39 8.08 1.16
CA PRO A 703 -24.03 7.21 2.15
C PRO A 703 -23.17 6.77 3.35
N GLY A 704 -21.88 7.12 3.41
CA GLY A 704 -21.02 6.82 4.57
C GLY A 704 -21.28 7.70 5.79
N GLN A 705 -20.43 7.63 6.82
CA GLN A 705 -20.66 8.31 8.11
C GLN A 705 -19.57 9.32 8.46
N LEU A 706 -19.96 10.57 8.73
CA LEU A 706 -19.11 11.61 9.34
C LEU A 706 -19.47 11.77 10.83
N LYS A 707 -18.50 11.49 11.70
CA LYS A 707 -18.65 11.58 13.16
C LYS A 707 -17.73 12.66 13.72
N ILE A 708 -18.25 13.47 14.62
CA ILE A 708 -17.51 14.53 15.32
C ILE A 708 -17.76 14.30 16.81
N ARG A 709 -16.69 14.20 17.60
CA ARG A 709 -16.73 13.83 19.03
C ARG A 709 -15.82 14.71 19.84
N SER A 710 -16.33 15.28 20.94
CA SER A 710 -15.55 16.11 21.89
C SER A 710 -14.74 17.23 21.22
N SER A 711 -15.14 17.63 20.01
CA SER A 711 -14.33 18.44 19.10
C SER A 711 -14.79 19.89 19.15
N LEU A 712 -13.84 20.83 19.19
CA LEU A 712 -14.13 22.23 19.45
C LEU A 712 -14.24 23.02 18.14
N ASN A 713 -15.45 23.54 17.86
CA ASN A 713 -15.69 24.51 16.78
C ASN A 713 -15.43 25.94 17.30
N THR A 714 -14.16 26.30 17.46
CA THR A 714 -13.75 27.68 17.73
C THR A 714 -13.82 28.49 16.44
N GLY A 715 -14.94 29.17 16.17
CA GLY A 715 -15.04 30.08 15.03
C GLY A 715 -13.91 31.13 15.04
N ASN A 716 -13.08 31.16 14.00
CA ASN A 716 -12.09 32.23 13.81
C ASN A 716 -12.84 33.52 13.48
N SER A 717 -12.59 34.60 14.24
CA SER A 717 -13.27 35.89 14.09
C SER A 717 -13.11 36.54 12.71
N ASN A 718 -12.09 36.13 11.93
CA ASN A 718 -11.86 36.60 10.56
C ASN A 718 -12.53 35.71 9.48
N ILE A 719 -13.06 34.53 9.85
CA ILE A 719 -13.60 33.52 8.91
C ILE A 719 -15.09 33.23 9.18
N GLY A 720 -15.60 33.60 10.38
CA GLY A 720 -17.00 33.50 10.75
C GLY A 720 -17.35 32.18 11.44
N SER A 721 -18.42 32.20 12.25
CA SER A 721 -18.97 31.03 12.90
C SER A 721 -19.84 30.23 11.93
N CYS A 722 -19.52 28.95 11.69
CA CYS A 722 -20.42 28.06 10.97
C CYS A 722 -21.46 27.45 11.93
N ASN A 723 -22.74 27.62 11.61
CA ASN A 723 -23.79 26.73 12.11
C ASN A 723 -23.59 25.39 11.40
N ASN A 724 -22.86 24.47 12.03
CA ASN A 724 -22.68 23.14 11.51
C ASN A 724 -24.03 22.39 11.58
N PHE A 725 -24.45 21.80 10.46
CA PHE A 725 -25.69 21.03 10.32
C PHE A 725 -25.40 19.58 9.86
N THR A 726 -24.23 19.04 10.22
CA THR A 726 -23.68 17.83 9.56
C THR A 726 -22.76 16.92 10.37
N SER A 727 -22.89 16.84 11.69
CA SER A 727 -22.61 15.53 12.30
C SER A 727 -23.76 14.60 11.89
N ASP A 728 -23.45 13.46 11.28
CA ASP A 728 -24.45 12.44 10.95
C ASP A 728 -24.16 11.16 11.74
N PRO A 729 -24.45 11.15 13.05
CA PRO A 729 -24.29 9.96 13.87
C PRO A 729 -25.28 8.84 13.50
N LEU A 730 -26.31 9.11 12.69
CA LEU A 730 -27.31 8.13 12.26
C LEU A 730 -26.97 7.48 10.90
N GLY A 731 -26.28 8.19 10.01
CA GLY A 731 -26.04 7.76 8.63
C GLY A 731 -27.35 7.43 7.91
N LEU A 732 -27.35 6.31 7.18
CA LEU A 732 -28.55 5.79 6.49
C LEU A 732 -29.78 5.59 7.39
N ALA A 733 -29.61 5.42 8.71
CA ALA A 733 -30.75 5.33 9.64
C ALA A 733 -31.50 6.66 9.77
N GLY A 734 -30.81 7.80 9.60
CA GLY A 734 -31.42 9.13 9.57
C GLY A 734 -32.34 9.33 8.38
N PHE A 735 -32.12 8.58 7.28
CA PHE A 735 -32.93 8.57 6.06
C PHE A 735 -34.00 7.45 6.03
N PHE A 736 -34.22 6.76 7.16
CA PHE A 736 -35.19 5.66 7.28
C PHE A 736 -35.00 4.48 6.30
N ILE A 737 -33.78 4.26 5.81
CA ILE A 737 -33.46 3.18 4.87
C ILE A 737 -33.34 1.84 5.65
N PRO A 738 -34.20 0.83 5.41
CA PRO A 738 -34.16 -0.42 6.16
C PRO A 738 -32.91 -1.26 5.82
N GLN A 739 -32.17 -1.71 6.84
CA GLN A 739 -30.92 -2.45 6.65
C GLN A 739 -31.11 -3.98 6.46
N SER A 740 -32.31 -4.51 6.73
CA SER A 740 -32.74 -5.86 6.34
C SER A 740 -34.27 -6.00 6.45
N LYS A 741 -34.86 -7.07 5.89
CA LYS A 741 -36.33 -7.32 5.83
C LYS A 741 -36.96 -7.75 7.16
N SER A 742 -36.52 -7.19 8.29
CA SER A 742 -37.08 -7.46 9.62
C SER A 742 -37.46 -6.16 10.31
N ALA A 743 -38.69 -6.13 10.85
CA ALA A 743 -39.36 -5.07 11.60
C ALA A 743 -38.46 -4.17 12.48
N LEU A 744 -37.93 -3.08 11.89
CA LEU A 744 -37.12 -1.99 12.49
C LEU A 744 -36.55 -2.21 13.91
N PRO A 745 -35.68 -3.22 14.16
CA PRO A 745 -34.92 -3.32 15.39
C PRO A 745 -33.59 -2.62 15.11
N LEU A 746 -33.63 -1.29 14.99
CA LEU A 746 -32.46 -0.48 14.63
C LEU A 746 -31.48 -0.44 15.81
N ASN A 747 -30.66 -1.49 15.87
CA ASN A 747 -29.54 -1.67 16.77
C ASN A 747 -28.47 -0.60 16.46
N GLY A 748 -28.69 0.64 16.94
CA GLY A 748 -27.73 1.74 16.86
C GLY A 748 -28.20 3.10 16.34
N GLY A 749 -29.50 3.43 16.26
CA GLY A 749 -29.85 4.80 15.77
C GLY A 749 -31.26 5.37 15.95
N VAL A 750 -32.32 4.62 15.67
CA VAL A 750 -33.70 5.18 15.71
C VAL A 750 -34.68 4.16 16.25
N GLY A 751 -35.16 4.37 17.48
CA GLY A 751 -36.33 3.65 18.00
C GLY A 751 -37.62 4.38 17.61
N LEU A 752 -38.56 3.70 16.93
CA LEU A 752 -39.90 4.22 16.62
C LEU A 752 -40.95 3.67 17.59
N ILE A 753 -41.78 4.56 18.13
CA ILE A 753 -42.97 4.20 18.92
C ILE A 753 -44.15 5.07 18.46
N GLY A 754 -45.31 4.44 18.20
CA GLY A 754 -46.52 5.14 17.78
C GLY A 754 -47.80 4.54 18.37
N GLY A 755 -48.36 5.19 19.40
CA GLY A 755 -49.68 4.86 19.96
C GLY A 755 -49.73 3.81 21.09
N LEU A 756 -50.90 3.73 21.75
CA LEU A 756 -51.26 2.66 22.69
C LEU A 756 -51.65 1.40 21.90
N TYR A 757 -51.09 0.25 22.27
CA TYR A 757 -51.41 -1.05 21.65
C TYR A 757 -52.18 -1.96 22.61
N SER A 758 -53.15 -2.69 22.06
CA SER A 758 -53.75 -3.88 22.67
C SER A 758 -53.40 -5.13 21.86
N ASP A 759 -53.32 -6.28 22.52
CA ASP A 759 -52.57 -7.47 22.09
C ASP A 759 -53.23 -8.33 20.97
N ALA A 760 -53.88 -7.71 20.00
CA ALA A 760 -54.60 -8.40 18.93
C ALA A 760 -54.19 -7.93 17.52
N VAL A 761 -53.81 -8.93 16.71
CA VAL A 761 -53.57 -8.99 15.24
C VAL A 761 -52.11 -9.26 14.86
N ALA A 762 -51.92 -10.31 14.06
CA ALA A 762 -50.64 -10.72 13.50
C ALA A 762 -50.65 -10.54 11.97
N GLY A 763 -49.71 -9.74 11.45
CA GLY A 763 -49.48 -9.48 10.03
C GLY A 763 -48.18 -8.69 9.85
N ILE A 764 -47.34 -9.05 8.86
CA ILE A 764 -45.92 -8.67 8.86
C ILE A 764 -45.59 -7.34 8.16
N ASP A 765 -46.47 -6.79 7.32
CA ASP A 765 -46.21 -5.57 6.52
C ASP A 765 -47.08 -4.34 6.88
N GLN A 766 -47.81 -4.38 8.01
CA GLN A 766 -48.60 -3.23 8.50
C GLN A 766 -48.53 -3.10 10.02
N TRP A 767 -48.01 -1.96 10.49
CA TRP A 767 -48.09 -1.55 11.90
C TRP A 767 -49.46 -0.94 12.19
N THR A 768 -50.48 -1.80 12.26
CA THR A 768 -51.87 -1.41 12.57
C THR A 768 -52.43 -2.31 13.66
N SER A 769 -52.60 -1.77 14.88
CA SER A 769 -53.58 -2.34 15.81
C SER A 769 -54.98 -1.89 15.44
N GLU A 770 -55.98 -2.70 15.78
CA GLU A 770 -57.35 -2.21 15.89
C GLU A 770 -57.39 -1.12 16.97
N GLY A 771 -57.59 0.13 16.56
CA GLY A 771 -57.51 1.31 17.45
C GLY A 771 -56.16 2.03 17.46
N ALA A 772 -55.19 1.67 16.60
CA ALA A 772 -53.96 2.45 16.41
C ALA A 772 -54.27 3.91 16.10
N SER A 773 -53.54 4.83 16.71
CA SER A 773 -53.69 6.26 16.47
C SER A 773 -53.10 6.70 15.12
N ALA A 774 -51.93 6.17 14.73
CA ALA A 774 -51.33 6.39 13.41
C ALA A 774 -50.71 5.10 12.85
N ALA A 775 -50.71 4.96 11.52
CA ALA A 775 -50.03 3.89 10.79
C ALA A 775 -48.71 4.39 10.18
N LEU A 776 -47.68 3.54 10.20
CA LEU A 776 -46.32 3.86 9.73
C LEU A 776 -45.86 2.87 8.66
N SER A 777 -45.27 3.37 7.58
CA SER A 777 -44.67 2.56 6.51
C SER A 777 -43.49 3.28 5.85
N THR A 778 -42.57 2.56 5.21
CA THR A 778 -41.42 3.16 4.51
C THR A 778 -41.68 3.22 3.01
N ASP A 779 -41.68 4.42 2.44
CA ASP A 779 -41.70 4.61 0.99
C ASP A 779 -40.26 4.78 0.49
N TYR A 780 -39.79 3.84 -0.34
CA TYR A 780 -38.48 3.92 -1.00
C TYR A 780 -38.54 4.94 -2.15
N VAL A 781 -37.58 5.88 -2.17
CA VAL A 781 -37.46 6.97 -3.14
C VAL A 781 -38.74 7.83 -3.27
N PHE A 782 -38.88 8.83 -2.39
CA PHE A 782 -40.03 9.75 -2.40
C PHE A 782 -39.59 11.23 -2.44
N ASN A 783 -40.13 11.99 -3.40
CA ASN A 783 -39.87 13.42 -3.61
C ASN A 783 -38.39 13.86 -3.45
N GLY A 784 -37.46 13.08 -4.01
CA GLY A 784 -36.02 13.36 -4.00
C GLY A 784 -35.21 12.76 -2.83
N TYR A 785 -35.85 12.18 -1.80
CA TYR A 785 -35.16 11.49 -0.70
C TYR A 785 -35.01 9.99 -0.98
N PRO A 786 -33.90 9.34 -0.57
CA PRO A 786 -33.62 7.94 -0.89
C PRO A 786 -34.61 6.95 -0.24
N ALA A 787 -35.12 7.27 0.94
CA ALA A 787 -36.32 6.69 1.52
C ALA A 787 -37.03 7.74 2.39
N SER A 788 -38.28 7.49 2.76
CA SER A 788 -39.03 8.32 3.71
C SER A 788 -39.94 7.48 4.59
N LEU A 789 -40.14 7.91 5.84
CA LEU A 789 -41.15 7.37 6.73
C LEU A 789 -42.49 8.04 6.42
N LYS A 790 -43.41 7.30 5.81
CA LYS A 790 -44.80 7.70 5.60
C LYS A 790 -45.60 7.46 6.88
N VAL A 791 -46.31 8.51 7.29
CA VAL A 791 -47.19 8.56 8.46
C VAL A 791 -48.62 8.76 7.98
N GLN A 792 -49.57 8.00 8.52
CA GLN A 792 -50.99 8.19 8.29
C GLN A 792 -51.71 8.33 9.64
N THR A 793 -52.21 9.52 9.97
CA THR A 793 -52.93 9.80 11.22
C THR A 793 -54.43 9.50 11.10
N GLN A 794 -55.08 9.13 12.19
CA GLN A 794 -56.55 8.98 12.21
C GLN A 794 -57.28 10.27 12.60
N GLY A 795 -56.56 11.24 13.18
CA GLY A 795 -57.12 12.53 13.60
C GLY A 795 -58.14 12.41 14.74
N GLN A 796 -58.97 13.46 14.91
CA GLN A 796 -60.02 13.56 15.94
C GLN A 796 -59.49 13.69 17.39
N GLY A 797 -58.40 14.44 17.61
CA GLY A 797 -57.90 14.74 18.97
C GLY A 797 -57.42 13.51 19.76
N ARG A 798 -57.06 12.45 19.03
CA ARG A 798 -56.33 11.32 19.58
C ARG A 798 -54.85 11.69 19.68
N ASN A 799 -54.18 11.22 20.74
CA ASN A 799 -52.77 11.50 20.99
C ASN A 799 -51.88 10.65 20.05
N ASP A 800 -51.96 10.88 18.73
CA ASP A 800 -51.14 10.18 17.74
C ASP A 800 -49.73 10.76 17.78
N ARG A 801 -48.87 10.13 18.60
CA ARG A 801 -47.50 10.55 18.89
C ARG A 801 -46.50 9.64 18.19
N ILE A 802 -45.57 10.22 17.44
CA ILE A 802 -44.42 9.50 16.89
C ILE A 802 -43.21 9.83 17.75
N VAL A 803 -42.62 8.82 18.39
CA VAL A 803 -41.36 8.97 19.12
C VAL A 803 -40.21 8.47 18.24
N ILE A 804 -39.15 9.29 18.10
CA ILE A 804 -37.92 8.97 17.39
C ILE A 804 -36.77 9.12 18.41
N CYS A 805 -36.20 8.00 18.85
CA CYS A 805 -35.11 7.99 19.83
C CYS A 805 -33.73 7.97 19.15
N ILE A 806 -32.96 9.05 19.30
CA ILE A 806 -31.62 9.27 18.72
C ILE A 806 -30.56 9.04 19.80
N PRO A 807 -29.57 8.15 19.61
CA PRO A 807 -28.51 7.92 20.60
C PRO A 807 -27.61 9.14 20.75
N ILE A 808 -27.16 9.38 21.98
CA ILE A 808 -26.23 10.47 22.31
C ILE A 808 -25.08 9.97 23.19
N GLU A 809 -23.95 10.66 23.09
CA GLU A 809 -22.82 10.49 24.00
C GLU A 809 -23.04 11.34 25.28
N LYS A 810 -22.29 11.03 26.34
CA LYS A 810 -22.48 11.67 27.65
C LYS A 810 -22.07 13.15 27.58
N TYR A 811 -22.95 14.05 28.02
CA TYR A 811 -22.80 15.51 27.94
C TYR A 811 -22.85 16.11 26.52
N GLN A 812 -23.20 15.32 25.51
CA GLN A 812 -23.26 15.79 24.12
C GLN A 812 -24.24 16.97 23.97
N THR A 813 -23.83 17.97 23.21
CA THR A 813 -24.59 19.19 22.90
C THR A 813 -25.12 19.14 21.47
N GLY A 814 -25.93 20.12 21.04
CA GLY A 814 -26.21 20.36 19.62
C GLY A 814 -27.67 20.61 19.26
N ASN A 815 -27.95 20.61 17.96
CA ASN A 815 -29.26 20.89 17.38
C ASN A 815 -29.79 19.66 16.65
N ILE A 816 -31.10 19.44 16.60
CA ILE A 816 -31.69 18.35 15.82
C ILE A 816 -32.68 18.89 14.81
N GLY A 817 -32.44 18.59 13.53
CA GLY A 817 -33.30 18.93 12.42
C GLY A 817 -34.19 17.76 11.97
N LEU A 818 -35.35 18.10 11.42
CA LEU A 818 -36.26 17.21 10.71
C LEU A 818 -36.59 17.77 9.32
N LYS A 819 -36.71 16.87 8.36
CA LYS A 819 -37.23 17.15 7.02
C LYS A 819 -38.61 16.50 6.89
N VAL A 820 -39.66 17.31 6.82
CA VAL A 820 -41.05 16.84 6.77
C VAL A 820 -41.77 17.40 5.54
N LEU A 821 -42.70 16.62 4.99
CA LEU A 821 -43.46 16.95 3.78
C LEU A 821 -44.93 16.58 3.97
N PHE A 822 -45.81 17.51 3.65
CA PHE A 822 -47.28 17.35 3.72
C PHE A 822 -47.85 17.52 2.31
N PRO A 823 -47.66 16.53 1.41
CA PRO A 823 -47.89 16.71 -0.02
C PRO A 823 -49.38 16.67 -0.41
N TYR A 824 -50.27 16.52 0.58
CA TYR A 824 -51.72 16.48 0.40
C TYR A 824 -52.37 17.65 1.16
N ASP A 825 -53.41 18.23 0.58
CA ASP A 825 -54.32 19.16 1.23
C ASP A 825 -55.01 18.45 2.42
N LEU A 826 -54.93 19.05 3.61
CA LEU A 826 -55.36 18.46 4.87
C LEU A 826 -56.89 18.45 5.06
N SER A 827 -57.63 19.09 4.16
CA SER A 827 -59.10 19.17 4.17
C SER A 827 -59.76 18.32 3.08
N THR A 828 -59.09 18.14 1.93
CA THR A 828 -59.62 17.44 0.75
C THR A 828 -58.88 16.15 0.40
N GLY A 829 -57.66 15.96 0.92
CA GLY A 829 -56.78 14.84 0.56
C GLY A 829 -56.19 14.91 -0.85
N ALA A 830 -56.46 15.98 -1.62
CA ALA A 830 -55.91 16.17 -2.95
C ALA A 830 -54.39 16.45 -2.89
N VAL A 831 -53.64 16.03 -3.91
CA VAL A 831 -52.21 16.35 -4.01
C VAL A 831 -52.03 17.87 -4.13
N SER A 832 -51.25 18.46 -3.23
CA SER A 832 -50.99 19.88 -3.23
C SER A 832 -49.95 20.27 -4.28
N SER A 833 -50.19 21.40 -4.95
CA SER A 833 -49.21 22.08 -5.80
C SER A 833 -48.64 23.34 -5.14
N ASN A 834 -49.00 23.61 -3.87
CA ASN A 834 -48.58 24.82 -3.20
C ASN A 834 -47.09 24.78 -2.83
N THR A 835 -46.34 25.77 -3.27
CA THR A 835 -44.90 25.95 -3.01
C THR A 835 -44.59 27.16 -2.13
N THR A 836 -45.60 27.88 -1.64
CA THR A 836 -45.44 29.08 -0.79
C THR A 836 -46.12 28.88 0.57
N MET A 837 -45.38 29.14 1.65
CA MET A 837 -45.94 29.08 3.01
C MET A 837 -46.96 30.22 3.21
N PRO A 838 -48.20 29.95 3.65
CA PRO A 838 -49.19 30.98 3.94
C PRO A 838 -48.73 31.82 5.14
N THR A 839 -49.08 33.10 5.16
CA THR A 839 -48.71 34.03 6.24
C THR A 839 -49.72 34.13 7.37
N ASP A 840 -50.98 33.73 7.14
CA ASP A 840 -52.06 33.75 8.12
C ASP A 840 -52.09 32.43 8.91
N ASP A 841 -52.24 32.52 10.24
CA ASP A 841 -52.36 31.36 11.12
C ASP A 841 -53.71 30.64 10.95
N ALA A 842 -54.74 31.32 10.43
CA ALA A 842 -56.00 30.69 10.06
C ALA A 842 -55.84 29.65 8.94
N ASP A 843 -54.82 29.78 8.08
CA ASP A 843 -54.51 28.84 6.99
C ASP A 843 -53.46 27.78 7.36
N ARG A 844 -53.01 27.78 8.63
CA ARG A 844 -52.03 26.85 9.18
C ARG A 844 -52.64 25.90 10.19
N VAL A 845 -51.93 24.81 10.45
CA VAL A 845 -52.11 23.91 11.58
C VAL A 845 -50.75 23.52 12.11
N THR A 846 -50.62 23.34 13.42
CA THR A 846 -49.34 22.99 14.06
C THR A 846 -49.14 21.48 14.04
N LEU A 847 -47.89 21.04 13.88
CA LEU A 847 -47.40 19.75 14.36
C LEU A 847 -46.41 20.07 15.50
N TYR A 848 -46.69 19.61 16.72
CA TYR A 848 -45.85 19.93 17.88
C TYR A 848 -44.58 19.07 17.86
N PHE A 849 -43.42 19.73 17.94
CA PHE A 849 -42.11 19.08 17.96
C PHE A 849 -41.49 19.20 19.36
N ARG A 850 -41.70 18.16 20.18
CA ARG A 850 -41.27 18.10 21.58
C ARG A 850 -39.97 17.32 21.69
N THR A 851 -39.07 17.74 22.58
CA THR A 851 -37.80 17.04 22.82
C THR A 851 -37.59 16.66 24.28
N PHE A 852 -36.98 15.49 24.47
CA PHE A 852 -36.69 14.95 25.80
C PHE A 852 -35.31 14.28 25.84
N PHE A 853 -34.52 14.56 26.87
CA PHE A 853 -33.41 13.69 27.25
C PHE A 853 -33.96 12.46 27.97
N VAL A 854 -33.57 11.26 27.53
CA VAL A 854 -34.10 10.00 28.07
C VAL A 854 -32.99 9.00 28.34
N GLN A 855 -33.21 8.16 29.36
CA GLN A 855 -32.48 6.91 29.51
C GLN A 855 -33.23 5.80 28.79
N ILE A 856 -32.57 5.11 27.85
CA ILE A 856 -33.02 3.81 27.32
C ILE A 856 -32.17 2.72 27.97
N THR A 857 -32.83 1.73 28.57
CA THR A 857 -32.22 0.66 29.39
C THR A 857 -32.19 -0.70 28.68
N GLY A 858 -32.83 -0.81 27.51
CA GLY A 858 -32.86 -1.99 26.67
C GLY A 858 -33.94 -1.86 25.61
N SER A 859 -34.35 -3.00 25.04
CA SER A 859 -35.53 -3.10 24.18
C SER A 859 -36.41 -4.29 24.60
N ASP A 860 -37.67 -4.28 24.20
CA ASP A 860 -38.54 -5.45 24.35
C ASP A 860 -38.40 -6.46 23.21
N GLN A 861 -39.20 -7.53 23.24
CA GLN A 861 -39.18 -8.63 22.26
C GLN A 861 -39.56 -8.21 20.83
N PHE A 862 -40.05 -6.99 20.62
CA PHE A 862 -40.39 -6.43 19.31
C PHE A 862 -39.38 -5.35 18.87
N GLY A 863 -38.26 -5.20 19.59
CA GLY A 863 -37.23 -4.19 19.30
C GLY A 863 -37.59 -2.77 19.76
N ARG A 864 -38.69 -2.58 20.51
CA ARG A 864 -39.13 -1.25 20.96
C ARG A 864 -38.29 -0.80 22.17
N PRO A 865 -37.85 0.47 22.27
CA PRO A 865 -37.06 0.94 23.39
C PRO A 865 -37.76 0.84 24.75
N THR A 866 -37.05 0.33 25.75
CA THR A 866 -37.46 0.37 27.16
C THR A 866 -36.87 1.61 27.82
N PHE A 867 -37.72 2.54 28.27
CA PHE A 867 -37.27 3.73 28.98
C PHE A 867 -36.93 3.41 30.45
N GLY A 868 -35.85 4.04 30.94
CA GLY A 868 -35.50 4.06 32.36
C GLY A 868 -36.37 5.03 33.16
N ALA A 869 -36.13 5.10 34.47
CA ALA A 869 -36.88 5.97 35.38
C ALA A 869 -36.58 7.48 35.22
N ALA A 870 -35.61 7.84 34.40
CA ALA A 870 -35.18 9.22 34.19
C ALA A 870 -35.50 9.70 32.76
N ASN A 871 -36.36 10.70 32.68
CA ASN A 871 -36.63 11.50 31.49
C ASN A 871 -36.68 13.00 31.88
N LEU A 872 -36.37 13.87 30.93
CA LEU A 872 -36.36 15.32 31.12
C LEU A 872 -36.87 15.99 29.85
N PHE A 873 -37.85 16.87 29.97
CA PHE A 873 -38.34 17.70 28.87
C PHE A 873 -37.39 18.86 28.59
N CYS A 874 -37.09 19.12 27.32
CA CYS A 874 -36.05 20.04 26.87
C CYS A 874 -36.59 21.24 26.07
N GLY A 875 -37.80 21.11 25.51
CA GLY A 875 -38.42 22.16 24.70
C GLY A 875 -39.53 21.62 23.79
N GLU A 876 -40.32 22.55 23.29
CA GLU A 876 -41.37 22.34 22.30
C GLU A 876 -41.28 23.47 21.27
N ASP A 877 -41.25 23.11 20.00
CA ASP A 877 -41.28 24.03 18.86
C ASP A 877 -42.47 23.70 17.95
N ASP A 878 -42.99 24.71 17.27
CA ASP A 878 -44.16 24.60 16.39
C ASP A 878 -43.75 24.42 14.92
N VAL A 879 -44.06 23.25 14.34
CA VAL A 879 -43.98 23.05 12.89
C VAL A 879 -45.27 23.56 12.26
N HIS A 880 -45.23 24.77 11.70
CA HIS A 880 -46.36 25.35 10.96
C HIS A 880 -46.61 24.61 9.64
N VAL A 881 -47.71 23.87 9.53
CA VAL A 881 -48.12 23.12 8.34
C VAL A 881 -49.24 23.86 7.59
N PRO A 882 -49.16 24.08 6.27
CA PRO A 882 -50.25 24.68 5.50
C PRO A 882 -51.46 23.74 5.37
N LYS A 883 -52.68 24.24 5.61
CA LYS A 883 -53.92 23.44 5.45
C LYS A 883 -54.14 22.97 4.01
N ALA A 884 -53.74 23.78 3.03
CA ALA A 884 -53.79 23.43 1.60
C ALA A 884 -52.69 22.43 1.17
N GLY A 885 -51.93 21.87 2.11
CA GLY A 885 -50.74 21.06 1.84
C GLY A 885 -49.57 21.89 1.31
N TYR A 886 -48.45 21.23 1.11
CA TYR A 886 -47.19 21.85 0.68
C TYR A 886 -46.32 20.86 -0.11
N ALA A 887 -45.93 21.24 -1.32
CA ALA A 887 -45.21 20.38 -2.26
C ALA A 887 -43.69 20.29 -1.98
N ASN A 888 -43.15 21.22 -1.19
CA ASN A 888 -41.73 21.30 -0.87
C ASN A 888 -41.42 20.69 0.51
N TRP A 889 -40.21 20.18 0.70
CA TRP A 889 -39.75 19.71 2.02
C TRP A 889 -39.58 20.89 2.99
N MET A 890 -40.31 20.85 4.09
CA MET A 890 -40.12 21.79 5.20
C MET A 890 -38.93 21.32 6.04
N SER A 891 -38.11 22.29 6.46
CA SER A 891 -36.98 22.06 7.36
C SER A 891 -37.30 22.75 8.67
N HIS A 892 -37.25 21.99 9.76
CA HIS A 892 -37.48 22.52 11.10
C HIS A 892 -36.44 21.90 12.04
N GLY A 893 -36.04 22.60 13.09
CA GLY A 893 -35.04 22.09 14.01
C GLY A 893 -35.04 22.81 15.35
N THR A 894 -34.56 22.11 16.37
CA THR A 894 -34.63 22.50 17.78
C THR A 894 -33.27 22.30 18.46
N ALA A 895 -33.04 22.99 19.58
CA ALA A 895 -31.80 22.96 20.34
C ALA A 895 -32.07 22.43 21.77
N PRO A 896 -32.06 21.11 21.99
CA PRO A 896 -32.37 20.52 23.28
C PRO A 896 -31.29 20.84 24.33
N GLY A 897 -31.56 21.85 25.17
CA GLY A 897 -30.63 22.35 26.16
C GLY A 897 -30.86 21.83 27.59
N TYR A 898 -29.79 21.56 28.32
CA TYR A 898 -29.81 21.36 29.78
C TYR A 898 -28.65 22.08 30.48
N LEU A 899 -28.97 23.08 31.31
CA LEU A 899 -27.99 23.96 31.97
C LEU A 899 -27.48 23.44 33.34
N GLY A 900 -27.64 22.15 33.62
CA GLY A 900 -27.20 21.56 34.88
C GLY A 900 -25.69 21.36 34.95
N LEU A 901 -24.96 22.39 35.39
CA LEU A 901 -23.60 22.23 35.92
C LEU A 901 -23.61 21.19 37.07
N PRO A 902 -22.56 20.38 37.22
CA PRO A 902 -22.50 19.36 38.28
C PRO A 902 -22.39 20.02 39.65
N GLY A 903 -23.52 20.16 40.36
CA GLY A 903 -23.55 20.42 41.81
C GLY A 903 -24.38 21.59 42.32
N THR A 904 -25.14 22.32 41.51
CA THR A 904 -26.08 23.35 42.01
C THR A 904 -27.47 23.23 41.37
N PRO A 905 -28.56 23.12 42.18
CA PRO A 905 -29.92 23.12 41.67
C PRO A 905 -30.48 24.55 41.68
N ASP A 906 -30.42 25.23 40.54
CA ASP A 906 -31.16 26.47 40.31
C ASP A 906 -32.13 26.27 39.13
N PRO A 907 -33.45 26.53 39.27
CA PRO A 907 -34.40 26.29 38.20
C PRO A 907 -34.49 27.50 37.24
N LEU A 908 -34.50 27.20 35.94
CA LEU A 908 -35.02 28.09 34.87
C LEU A 908 -34.20 29.36 34.56
N ALA A 909 -32.90 29.22 34.33
CA ALA A 909 -32.21 30.10 33.38
C ALA A 909 -32.39 29.54 31.95
N THR A 910 -32.77 30.36 30.98
CA THR A 910 -33.07 29.94 29.60
C THR A 910 -32.01 30.45 28.61
N ASP A 911 -30.76 30.00 28.78
CA ASP A 911 -29.74 30.12 27.72
C ASP A 911 -29.72 28.83 26.89
N THR A 912 -30.32 28.90 25.71
CA THR A 912 -30.46 27.77 24.77
C THR A 912 -29.22 27.57 23.90
N THR A 913 -28.16 28.37 24.06
CA THR A 913 -26.96 28.35 23.22
C THR A 913 -25.76 27.70 23.92
N GLY A 914 -25.72 26.36 23.95
CA GLY A 914 -24.54 25.58 24.37
C GLY A 914 -24.75 24.64 25.57
N ALA A 915 -25.99 24.33 25.93
CA ALA A 915 -26.33 23.48 27.07
C ALA A 915 -26.35 21.98 26.69
N GLY A 916 -25.68 21.11 27.45
CA GLY A 916 -25.39 19.71 27.08
C GLY A 916 -26.17 18.64 27.85
N ALA A 917 -26.20 17.41 27.30
CA ALA A 917 -27.01 16.31 27.82
C ALA A 917 -26.74 15.97 29.31
N PRO A 918 -27.77 15.73 30.14
CA PRO A 918 -27.59 15.34 31.53
C PRO A 918 -26.92 13.95 31.62
N ALA A 919 -26.13 13.72 32.67
CA ALA A 919 -25.28 12.52 32.82
C ALA A 919 -25.99 11.15 32.79
N PHE A 920 -27.32 11.11 32.93
CA PHE A 920 -28.14 9.90 32.85
C PHE A 920 -28.62 9.58 31.42
N ALA A 921 -28.62 10.58 30.53
CA ALA A 921 -29.23 10.45 29.22
C ALA A 921 -28.36 9.57 28.32
N THR A 922 -29.01 8.68 27.60
CA THR A 922 -28.39 7.83 26.57
C THR A 922 -28.93 8.15 25.18
N HIS A 923 -30.09 8.80 25.10
CA HIS A 923 -30.72 9.22 23.87
C HIS A 923 -31.45 10.56 24.05
N ILE A 924 -31.71 11.25 22.94
CA ILE A 924 -32.75 12.27 22.82
C ILE A 924 -33.97 11.62 22.17
N ALA A 925 -35.12 11.68 22.82
CA ALA A 925 -36.40 11.33 22.21
C ALA A 925 -37.03 12.59 21.61
N LEU A 926 -37.17 12.59 20.29
CA LEU A 926 -38.05 13.51 19.59
C LEU A 926 -39.46 12.96 19.66
N LEU A 927 -40.45 13.82 19.92
CA LEU A 927 -41.85 13.45 19.97
C LEU A 927 -42.62 14.41 19.05
N LEU A 928 -43.12 13.87 17.94
CA LEU A 928 -44.02 14.56 17.02
C LEU A 928 -45.45 14.28 17.48
N ASP A 929 -46.09 15.29 18.07
CA ASP A 929 -47.48 15.20 18.50
C ASP A 929 -48.40 15.79 17.44
N THR A 930 -49.33 14.97 16.96
CA THR A 930 -50.25 15.31 15.87
C THR A 930 -51.64 15.69 16.39
N GLU A 931 -51.80 15.90 17.71
CA GLU A 931 -53.07 16.20 18.38
C GLU A 931 -53.91 17.33 17.73
N SER A 932 -53.25 18.29 17.09
CA SER A 932 -53.83 19.43 16.36
C SER A 932 -54.09 19.16 14.87
N LEU A 933 -53.54 18.08 14.28
CA LEU A 933 -53.71 17.74 12.88
C LEU A 933 -55.06 17.02 12.61
N PRO A 934 -55.69 17.24 11.45
CA PRO A 934 -56.75 16.37 10.96
C PRO A 934 -56.17 15.00 10.52
N ALA A 935 -57.04 14.05 10.20
CA ALA A 935 -56.64 12.79 9.57
C ALA A 935 -55.92 13.08 8.25
N CYS A 936 -54.62 12.80 8.19
CA CYS A 936 -53.78 13.17 7.06
C CYS A 936 -52.68 12.13 6.79
N THR A 937 -52.00 12.28 5.66
CA THR A 937 -50.78 11.54 5.33
C THR A 937 -49.63 12.52 5.14
N PHE A 938 -48.52 12.28 5.82
CA PHE A 938 -47.30 13.09 5.71
C PHE A 938 -46.06 12.20 5.71
N HIS A 939 -44.92 12.77 5.31
CA HIS A 939 -43.67 12.04 5.15
C HIS A 939 -42.56 12.70 5.95
N ILE A 940 -41.70 11.89 6.58
CA ILE A 940 -40.46 12.32 7.22
C ILE A 940 -39.32 11.77 6.36
N GLY A 941 -38.57 12.67 5.71
CA GLY A 941 -37.53 12.32 4.73
C GLY A 941 -36.16 12.13 5.37
N ALA A 942 -35.85 12.90 6.42
CA ALA A 942 -34.64 12.73 7.20
C ALA A 942 -34.75 13.28 8.63
N VAL A 943 -34.00 12.64 9.53
CA VAL A 943 -33.60 13.14 10.85
C VAL A 943 -32.13 13.55 10.76
N ILE A 944 -31.80 14.79 11.14
CA ILE A 944 -30.46 15.39 10.96
C ILE A 944 -29.95 15.91 12.32
N PRO A 945 -29.35 15.04 13.16
CA PRO A 945 -28.93 15.41 14.52
C PRO A 945 -27.49 15.93 14.56
N ASN A 946 -27.38 17.26 14.67
CA ASN A 946 -26.16 18.06 14.63
C ASN A 946 -25.57 18.17 16.04
N LEU A 947 -25.08 17.04 16.52
CA LEU A 947 -24.57 16.84 17.87
C LEU A 947 -23.05 17.03 17.95
N TYR A 948 -22.56 17.61 19.06
CA TYR A 948 -21.15 17.97 19.34
C TYR A 948 -20.73 17.55 20.75
#